data_AF-A0A933EYP8-F1
#
_entry.id   AF-A0A933EYP8-F1
#
_cell.length_a   1.000
_cell.length_b   1.000
_cell.length_c   1.000
_cell.angle_alpha   90.00
_cell.angle_beta   90.00
_cell.angle_gamma   90.00
#
_symmetry.space_group_name_H-M   'P 1'
#
loop_
_entity.id
_entity.type
_entity.pdbx_description
1 polymer ?
#
loop_
_entity_poly.entity_id
_entity_poly.type
_entity_poly.pdbx_seq_one_letter_code
_entity_poly.pdbx_strand_id
1 'polypeptide(L)'
;MKMPQNKDAKNKNVQLEIACLFGFLAIFFVSALIGAASGIGVTRVIKSFAFTDQIKTETIGQASSGSVLGEKEFQIAQTASFDCASPVYSGSPACKGEHPRMYLTKSNINGIRNKIQTVYRTEFQQFVTEADQKYTTTLDYAGIQNFAFLYQMGDVFLDQFTHQHTAVEYGEKARVDLVATVNAILASGSIPWLTPDVPHPFSLGASVGYDWLFDLLSPDEKSTIASAFSLTIKSLDNGGFIPLDHGTGIGRQPMFLCALAFYGDGYNDALAQQTLDKFYGRMLGGGTLTLKDIAASDDGGTNSGHGYPLYFFKTLGLVAGAWGTATGENIFATSSYFRYWPYFLAHSYLPFAKVFFHDHHQFAGQPYWSQSFNLRVGQSFYRTFDPARAGLAQWLIQNKNPLNFSWTDGIFSHFIFGDDSATPQSPVQLNLPLTKHFKGMGLVIMRSGFDDPEDMMITFKSAPWAYVGGYWSSLDQGTFTINKYGGTLALNAGDGAHHWYENVTLSRNVLIFNDPVTLGGWPQRYPFSSVGSGLPDASELTTGSVWDISGIKRFETEAHYDYVYADLTRAYNSDQITDGYGPAIISRYTRQLVYLKPSVKSDADYVVIIDRANTLNPAYEKRWLLHMPYEPQINGQGTLVRDGLTEYQNADTVTITNTYGT
;
A
#
# COMPACT_ATOMS: atom_id res chain seq x y z
N MET A 1 34.53 -50.84 16.60
CA MET A 1 35.29 -50.16 15.52
C MET A 1 34.46 -48.98 15.02
N LYS A 2 34.75 -47.76 15.47
CA LYS A 2 34.18 -46.53 14.91
C LYS A 2 35.19 -45.99 13.90
N MET A 3 34.80 -45.90 12.62
CA MET A 3 35.57 -45.15 11.62
C MET A 3 35.49 -43.65 11.94
N PRO A 4 36.58 -42.88 11.76
CA PRO A 4 36.55 -41.44 11.97
C PRO A 4 35.86 -40.75 10.79
N GLN A 5 34.87 -39.91 11.07
CA GLN A 5 34.29 -39.00 10.09
C GLN A 5 35.34 -37.95 9.69
N ASN A 6 35.60 -37.87 8.39
CA ASN A 6 36.64 -37.07 7.78
C ASN A 6 36.25 -35.58 7.77
N LYS A 7 36.70 -34.82 8.78
CA LYS A 7 36.49 -33.35 8.87
C LYS A 7 37.10 -32.58 7.69
N ASP A 8 38.05 -33.15 6.97
CA ASP A 8 38.74 -32.47 5.85
C ASP A 8 37.91 -32.37 4.56
N ALA A 9 36.91 -33.25 4.37
CA ALA A 9 36.05 -33.20 3.19
C ALA A 9 35.04 -32.04 3.24
N LYS A 10 34.54 -31.71 4.44
CA LYS A 10 33.57 -30.62 4.64
C LYS A 10 34.23 -29.24 4.51
N ASN A 11 35.47 -29.09 4.99
CA ASN A 11 36.24 -27.85 4.84
C ASN A 11 36.70 -27.61 3.39
N LYS A 12 36.98 -28.66 2.61
CA LYS A 12 37.33 -28.53 1.19
C LYS A 12 36.16 -28.06 0.32
N ASN A 13 34.93 -28.50 0.60
CA ASN A 13 33.75 -28.03 -0.14
C ASN A 13 33.45 -26.55 0.17
N VAL A 14 33.57 -26.12 1.43
CA VAL A 14 33.40 -24.71 1.81
C VAL A 14 34.48 -23.82 1.17
N GLN A 15 35.73 -24.26 1.11
CA GLN A 15 36.78 -23.52 0.40
C GLN A 15 36.58 -23.48 -1.11
N LEU A 16 36.01 -24.53 -1.71
CA LEU A 16 35.69 -24.58 -3.14
C LEU A 16 34.51 -23.67 -3.49
N GLU A 17 33.48 -23.63 -2.64
CA GLU A 17 32.33 -22.71 -2.77
C GLU A 17 32.74 -21.26 -2.58
N ILE A 18 33.60 -20.95 -1.60
CA ILE A 18 34.19 -19.62 -1.42
C ILE A 18 35.06 -19.24 -2.62
N ALA A 19 35.88 -20.17 -3.15
CA ALA A 19 36.69 -19.91 -4.34
C ALA A 19 35.85 -19.71 -5.61
N CYS A 20 34.73 -20.43 -5.76
CA CYS A 20 33.76 -20.21 -6.83
C CYS A 20 33.06 -18.85 -6.67
N LEU A 21 32.70 -18.46 -5.44
CA LEU A 21 32.12 -17.14 -5.14
C LEU A 21 33.09 -16.00 -5.46
N PHE A 22 34.37 -16.12 -5.09
CA PHE A 22 35.41 -15.15 -5.44
C PHE A 22 35.73 -15.14 -6.95
N GLY A 23 35.69 -16.29 -7.61
CA GLY A 23 35.82 -16.40 -9.07
C GLY A 23 34.68 -15.71 -9.81
N PHE A 24 33.44 -15.90 -9.35
CA PHE A 24 32.24 -15.26 -9.91
C PHE A 24 32.26 -13.75 -9.67
N LEU A 25 32.63 -13.32 -8.46
CA LEU A 25 32.81 -11.91 -8.12
C LEU A 25 33.93 -11.27 -8.96
N ALA A 26 35.07 -11.94 -9.16
CA ALA A 26 36.17 -11.40 -9.97
C ALA A 26 35.78 -11.20 -11.45
N ILE A 27 35.00 -12.11 -12.05
CA ILE A 27 34.47 -11.96 -13.41
C ILE A 27 33.45 -10.80 -13.49
N PHE A 28 32.67 -10.58 -12.43
CA PHE A 28 31.77 -9.44 -12.28
C PHE A 28 32.50 -8.09 -12.04
N PHE A 29 33.62 -8.09 -11.32
CA PHE A 29 34.43 -6.90 -11.07
C PHE A 29 35.14 -6.41 -12.34
N VAL A 30 35.60 -7.31 -13.20
CA VAL A 30 36.23 -6.95 -14.49
C VAL A 30 35.21 -6.33 -15.46
N SER A 31 33.95 -6.79 -15.45
CA SER A 31 32.88 -6.20 -16.26
C SER A 31 32.39 -4.85 -15.72
N ALA A 32 32.41 -4.63 -14.40
CA ALA A 32 32.09 -3.34 -13.78
C ALA A 32 33.20 -2.26 -13.90
N LEU A 33 34.47 -2.66 -14.01
CA LEU A 33 35.62 -1.74 -14.20
C LEU A 33 35.79 -1.29 -15.66
N ILE A 34 35.46 -2.14 -16.64
CA ILE A 34 35.59 -1.81 -18.07
C ILE A 34 34.39 -1.00 -18.60
N GLY A 35 33.26 -1.00 -17.87
CA GLY A 35 32.09 -0.15 -18.16
C GLY A 35 32.34 1.37 -18.07
N ALA A 36 33.55 1.81 -17.71
CA ALA A 36 33.94 3.22 -17.66
C ALA A 36 35.01 3.64 -18.69
N ALA A 37 35.52 2.75 -19.55
CA ALA A 37 36.56 3.12 -20.53
C ALA A 37 36.42 2.40 -21.89
N SER A 38 36.00 3.16 -22.91
CA SER A 38 36.15 2.95 -24.36
C SER A 38 35.93 1.53 -24.90
N GLY A 39 34.79 1.32 -25.56
CA GLY A 39 34.54 0.18 -26.43
C GLY A 39 35.49 0.17 -27.62
N ILE A 40 36.23 -0.93 -27.80
CA ILE A 40 36.85 -1.46 -29.04
C ILE A 40 37.62 -2.77 -28.73
N GLY A 41 38.00 -3.06 -27.47
CA GLY A 41 38.84 -4.21 -27.13
C GLY A 41 38.17 -5.59 -26.97
N VAL A 42 36.84 -5.68 -26.86
CA VAL A 42 36.16 -6.90 -26.36
C VAL A 42 35.93 -7.98 -27.45
N THR A 43 36.11 -7.65 -28.73
CA THR A 43 35.76 -8.58 -29.83
C THR A 43 36.75 -9.75 -30.02
N ARG A 44 37.93 -9.73 -29.39
CA ARG A 44 38.96 -10.79 -29.57
C ARG A 44 38.92 -11.92 -28.54
N VAL A 45 38.40 -11.71 -27.33
CA VAL A 45 38.38 -12.76 -26.29
C VAL A 45 37.12 -13.62 -26.35
N ILE A 46 36.02 -13.11 -26.94
CA ILE A 46 34.75 -13.83 -27.03
C ILE A 46 34.72 -14.87 -28.18
N LYS A 47 35.66 -14.82 -29.13
CA LYS A 47 35.73 -15.79 -30.23
C LYS A 47 36.26 -17.18 -29.87
N SER A 48 36.85 -17.37 -28.68
CA SER A 48 37.42 -18.66 -28.26
C SER A 48 36.50 -19.53 -27.40
N PHE A 49 35.29 -19.07 -27.06
CA PHE A 49 34.28 -19.85 -26.33
C PHE A 49 32.92 -19.75 -27.02
N ALA A 50 32.83 -20.36 -28.20
CA ALA A 50 31.55 -20.52 -28.90
C ALA A 50 31.12 -21.99 -28.81
N PHE A 51 30.07 -22.25 -28.03
CA PHE A 51 29.11 -23.31 -28.29
C PHE A 51 27.71 -22.68 -28.25
N THR A 52 27.14 -22.50 -29.45
CA THR A 52 25.72 -22.65 -29.85
C THR A 52 24.67 -22.35 -28.76
N ASP A 53 23.87 -21.28 -28.82
CA ASP A 53 22.95 -20.94 -29.90
C ASP A 53 22.65 -19.43 -30.00
N GLN A 54 22.14 -19.04 -31.17
CA GLN A 54 21.80 -17.67 -31.58
C GLN A 54 20.80 -16.98 -30.63
N ILE A 55 21.32 -16.16 -29.70
CA ILE A 55 20.53 -15.08 -29.07
C ILE A 55 20.95 -13.76 -29.70
N LYS A 56 19.95 -13.06 -30.24
CA LYS A 56 20.03 -11.90 -31.12
C LYS A 56 20.92 -10.80 -30.56
N THR A 57 21.82 -10.33 -31.41
CA THR A 57 22.79 -9.25 -31.17
C THR A 57 22.14 -7.85 -31.05
N GLU A 58 20.80 -7.76 -31.10
CA GLU A 58 20.04 -6.53 -30.85
C GLU A 58 19.91 -6.20 -29.36
N THR A 59 20.03 -7.19 -28.47
CA THR A 59 19.83 -7.00 -27.01
C THR A 59 21.00 -6.29 -26.31
N ILE A 60 22.18 -6.22 -26.95
CA ILE A 60 23.39 -5.61 -26.35
C ILE A 60 23.50 -4.11 -26.70
N GLY A 61 22.85 -3.66 -27.78
CA GLY A 61 22.85 -2.25 -28.18
C GLY A 61 21.85 -1.36 -27.41
N GLN A 62 20.86 -1.95 -26.73
CA GLN A 62 19.85 -1.21 -25.97
C GLN A 62 20.20 -1.02 -24.48
N ALA A 63 21.21 -1.73 -23.96
CA ALA A 63 21.64 -1.61 -22.57
C ALA A 63 22.54 -0.39 -22.29
N SER A 64 23.05 0.28 -23.32
CA SER A 64 23.93 1.45 -23.21
C SER A 64 23.25 2.80 -23.46
N SER A 65 21.94 2.81 -23.79
CA SER A 65 21.20 4.04 -24.09
C SER A 65 20.33 4.57 -22.95
N GLY A 66 20.39 3.98 -21.75
CA GLY A 66 19.76 4.57 -20.56
C GLY A 66 18.28 4.91 -20.73
N SER A 67 17.54 4.15 -21.54
CA SER A 67 16.10 4.33 -21.70
C SER A 67 15.42 3.92 -20.40
N VAL A 68 15.15 4.91 -19.57
CA VAL A 68 14.28 4.80 -18.40
C VAL A 68 12.94 4.23 -18.87
N LEU A 69 12.55 3.10 -18.31
CA LEU A 69 11.20 2.56 -18.44
C LEU A 69 10.24 3.59 -17.79
N GLY A 70 9.50 4.36 -18.59
CA GLY A 70 8.50 5.27 -18.03
C GLY A 70 7.71 6.16 -18.99
N GLU A 71 8.27 6.59 -20.13
CA GLU A 71 7.61 7.67 -20.89
C GLU A 71 6.43 7.26 -21.78
N LYS A 72 6.27 5.97 -22.14
CA LYS A 72 5.32 5.59 -23.22
C LYS A 72 3.94 5.09 -22.81
N GLU A 73 3.62 4.99 -21.51
CA GLU A 73 2.33 4.40 -21.07
C GLU A 73 1.39 5.33 -20.29
N PHE A 74 1.78 6.58 -20.01
CA PHE A 74 0.93 7.49 -19.22
C PHE A 74 0.46 8.69 -20.05
N GLN A 75 -0.54 8.48 -20.90
CA GLN A 75 -1.38 9.57 -21.37
C GLN A 75 -2.34 9.91 -20.22
N ILE A 76 -2.04 10.96 -19.45
CA ILE A 76 -2.98 11.53 -18.48
C ILE A 76 -4.16 12.06 -19.28
N ALA A 77 -5.30 11.36 -19.22
CA ALA A 77 -6.52 11.83 -19.85
C ALA A 77 -6.91 13.19 -19.22
N GLN A 78 -6.84 14.26 -20.01
CA GLN A 78 -7.34 15.56 -19.61
C GLN A 78 -8.87 15.49 -19.43
N THR A 79 -9.31 15.84 -18.21
CA THR A 79 -10.65 16.30 -17.78
C THR A 79 -11.85 15.81 -18.60
N ALA A 80 -12.35 14.61 -18.29
CA ALA A 80 -13.77 14.34 -18.42
C ALA A 80 -14.46 14.91 -17.16
N SER A 81 -15.50 15.74 -17.31
CA SER A 81 -16.40 16.12 -16.23
C SER A 81 -17.56 15.12 -16.15
N PHE A 82 -18.20 14.99 -14.99
CA PHE A 82 -19.41 14.19 -14.88
C PHE A 82 -20.55 14.92 -15.61
N ASP A 83 -20.97 14.38 -16.74
CA ASP A 83 -21.98 15.01 -17.59
C ASP A 83 -23.02 14.00 -18.03
N CYS A 84 -24.29 14.23 -17.66
CA CYS A 84 -25.40 13.36 -18.06
C CYS A 84 -25.71 13.39 -19.56
N ALA A 85 -25.18 14.36 -20.31
CA ALA A 85 -25.19 14.33 -21.78
C ALA A 85 -24.15 13.37 -22.37
N SER A 86 -23.13 12.97 -21.59
CA SER A 86 -22.14 11.98 -22.02
C SER A 86 -22.79 10.60 -22.17
N PRO A 87 -22.53 9.88 -23.29
CA PRO A 87 -23.01 8.50 -23.47
C PRO A 87 -22.55 7.54 -22.37
N VAL A 88 -21.47 7.87 -21.66
CA VAL A 88 -20.96 7.07 -20.52
C VAL A 88 -21.92 7.12 -19.34
N TYR A 89 -22.53 8.28 -19.07
CA TYR A 89 -23.34 8.51 -17.86
C TYR A 89 -24.84 8.62 -18.14
N SER A 90 -25.26 8.88 -19.38
CA SER A 90 -26.67 9.16 -19.73
C SER A 90 -27.63 8.03 -19.35
N GLY A 91 -27.15 6.78 -19.30
CA GLY A 91 -27.92 5.61 -18.88
C GLY A 91 -27.91 5.31 -17.37
N SER A 92 -27.14 6.06 -16.59
CA SER A 92 -26.86 5.77 -15.19
C SER A 92 -28.01 6.13 -14.23
N PRO A 93 -28.13 5.47 -13.07
CA PRO A 93 -29.11 5.84 -12.05
C PRO A 93 -29.05 7.31 -11.63
N ALA A 94 -27.84 7.89 -11.47
CA ALA A 94 -27.67 9.29 -11.12
C ALA A 94 -28.30 10.22 -12.16
N CYS A 95 -28.03 10.00 -13.44
CA CYS A 95 -28.56 10.83 -14.53
C CYS A 95 -30.05 10.65 -14.80
N LYS A 96 -30.64 9.57 -14.29
CA LYS A 96 -32.08 9.30 -14.36
C LYS A 96 -32.86 9.78 -13.12
N GLY A 97 -32.16 10.31 -12.10
CA GLY A 97 -32.78 10.66 -10.82
C GLY A 97 -33.36 9.44 -10.08
N GLU A 98 -32.76 8.26 -10.28
CA GLU A 98 -33.22 7.02 -9.64
C GLU A 98 -32.63 6.87 -8.24
N HIS A 99 -33.48 6.39 -7.31
CA HIS A 99 -33.08 5.97 -5.96
C HIS A 99 -33.58 4.53 -5.66
N PRO A 100 -32.86 3.77 -4.82
CA PRO A 100 -31.48 4.04 -4.40
C PRO A 100 -30.51 3.95 -5.59
N ARG A 101 -29.39 4.68 -5.52
CA ARG A 101 -28.31 4.70 -6.54
C ARG A 101 -26.93 4.43 -5.96
N MET A 102 -26.74 4.58 -4.66
CA MET A 102 -25.46 4.37 -3.98
C MET A 102 -25.39 2.96 -3.40
N TYR A 103 -24.51 2.12 -3.94
CA TYR A 103 -24.29 0.71 -3.61
C TYR A 103 -25.47 -0.23 -3.90
N LEU A 104 -26.70 0.22 -3.65
CA LEU A 104 -27.95 -0.43 -4.00
C LEU A 104 -28.57 0.27 -5.19
N THR A 105 -29.16 -0.52 -6.08
CA THR A 105 -30.01 -0.06 -7.18
C THR A 105 -31.19 -1.01 -7.33
N LYS A 106 -32.24 -0.57 -8.02
CA LYS A 106 -33.35 -1.45 -8.41
C LYS A 106 -32.87 -2.70 -9.17
N SER A 107 -31.77 -2.59 -9.90
CA SER A 107 -31.20 -3.69 -10.68
C SER A 107 -30.39 -4.71 -9.87
N ASN A 108 -29.72 -4.29 -8.79
CA ASN A 108 -28.78 -5.16 -8.06
C ASN A 108 -29.34 -5.72 -6.75
N ILE A 109 -30.41 -5.16 -6.20
CA ILE A 109 -30.91 -5.50 -4.87
C ILE A 109 -31.32 -6.96 -4.73
N ASN A 110 -31.89 -7.56 -5.78
CA ASN A 110 -32.24 -8.98 -5.79
C ASN A 110 -31.00 -9.88 -5.79
N GLY A 111 -29.90 -9.46 -6.42
CA GLY A 111 -28.62 -10.17 -6.35
C GLY A 111 -28.05 -10.17 -4.93
N ILE A 112 -28.17 -9.04 -4.22
CA ILE A 112 -27.74 -8.91 -2.82
C ILE A 112 -28.59 -9.79 -1.90
N ARG A 113 -29.93 -9.76 -2.04
CA ARG A 113 -30.85 -10.65 -1.32
C ARG A 113 -30.50 -12.12 -1.50
N ASN A 114 -30.29 -12.55 -2.75
CA ASN A 114 -29.88 -13.91 -3.06
C ASN A 114 -28.54 -14.27 -2.39
N LYS A 115 -27.54 -13.39 -2.50
CA LYS A 115 -26.23 -13.60 -1.85
C LYS A 115 -26.36 -13.75 -0.33
N ILE A 116 -27.18 -12.93 0.31
CA ILE A 116 -27.47 -13.04 1.74
C ILE A 116 -28.07 -14.41 2.05
N GLN A 117 -29.10 -14.85 1.31
CA GLN A 117 -29.75 -16.14 1.54
C GLN A 117 -28.82 -17.34 1.38
N THR A 118 -27.91 -17.30 0.40
CA THR A 118 -27.09 -18.45 0.04
C THR A 118 -25.72 -18.46 0.71
N VAL A 119 -25.15 -17.30 1.03
CA VAL A 119 -23.77 -17.17 1.52
C VAL A 119 -23.73 -16.65 2.95
N TYR A 120 -24.51 -15.61 3.27
CA TYR A 120 -24.39 -14.85 4.52
C TYR A 120 -25.64 -14.92 5.41
N ARG A 121 -26.35 -16.06 5.39
CA ARG A 121 -27.65 -16.18 6.06
C ARG A 121 -27.52 -16.03 7.57
N THR A 122 -26.50 -16.64 8.15
CA THR A 122 -26.23 -16.58 9.60
C THR A 122 -25.82 -15.19 10.03
N GLU A 123 -24.90 -14.58 9.27
CA GLU A 123 -24.40 -13.22 9.45
C GLU A 123 -25.55 -12.21 9.36
N PHE A 124 -26.45 -12.36 8.39
CA PHE A 124 -27.60 -11.48 8.28
C PHE A 124 -28.59 -11.66 9.43
N GLN A 125 -28.81 -12.88 9.93
CA GLN A 125 -29.64 -13.08 11.12
C GLN A 125 -29.03 -12.40 12.37
N GLN A 126 -27.72 -12.43 12.53
CA GLN A 126 -27.02 -11.71 13.60
C GLN A 126 -27.19 -10.19 13.46
N PHE A 127 -27.03 -9.68 12.23
CA PHE A 127 -27.25 -8.29 11.90
C PHE A 127 -28.65 -7.79 12.26
N VAL A 128 -29.70 -8.53 11.87
CA VAL A 128 -31.10 -8.17 12.23
C VAL A 128 -31.29 -8.18 13.75
N THR A 129 -30.76 -9.20 14.43
CA THR A 129 -30.87 -9.32 15.90
C THR A 129 -30.24 -8.11 16.61
N GLU A 130 -29.09 -7.64 16.14
CA GLU A 130 -28.44 -6.45 16.70
C GLU A 130 -29.19 -5.14 16.38
N ALA A 131 -29.81 -5.05 15.20
CA ALA A 131 -30.67 -3.92 14.87
C ALA A 131 -31.88 -3.86 15.82
N ASP A 132 -32.54 -5.00 16.07
CA ASP A 132 -33.64 -5.10 17.04
C ASP A 132 -33.23 -4.65 18.45
N GLN A 133 -32.05 -5.08 18.91
CA GLN A 133 -31.52 -4.68 20.22
C GLN A 133 -31.28 -3.17 20.33
N LYS A 134 -30.97 -2.50 19.21
CA LYS A 134 -30.69 -1.06 19.15
C LYS A 134 -31.91 -0.21 18.79
N TYR A 135 -33.06 -0.82 18.48
CA TYR A 135 -34.23 -0.10 17.95
C TYR A 135 -34.72 1.05 18.84
N THR A 136 -34.62 0.90 20.16
CA THR A 136 -35.06 1.92 21.13
C THR A 136 -33.98 2.97 21.46
N THR A 137 -32.77 2.82 20.94
CA THR A 137 -31.64 3.72 21.18
C THR A 137 -31.56 4.82 20.12
N THR A 138 -30.85 5.93 20.41
CA THR A 138 -30.48 6.89 19.36
C THR A 138 -29.42 6.27 18.46
N LEU A 139 -29.68 6.22 17.16
CA LEU A 139 -28.74 5.68 16.18
C LEU A 139 -27.60 6.67 15.93
N ASP A 140 -26.38 6.16 15.87
CA ASP A 140 -25.25 6.87 15.27
C ASP A 140 -25.31 6.75 13.73
N TYR A 141 -24.31 7.30 13.04
CA TYR A 141 -24.25 7.25 11.57
C TYR A 141 -24.25 5.82 11.02
N ALA A 142 -23.61 4.90 11.73
CA ALA A 142 -23.58 3.49 11.36
C ALA A 142 -24.93 2.80 11.63
N GLY A 143 -25.64 3.19 12.68
CA GLY A 143 -27.01 2.75 12.95
C GLY A 143 -27.98 3.22 11.86
N ILE A 144 -27.89 4.48 11.43
CA ILE A 144 -28.75 5.04 10.37
C ILE A 144 -28.60 4.24 9.07
N GLN A 145 -27.37 4.04 8.59
CA GLN A 145 -27.13 3.22 7.38
C GLN A 145 -27.64 1.78 7.57
N ASN A 146 -27.51 1.21 8.77
CA ASN A 146 -27.88 -0.18 9.03
C ASN A 146 -29.39 -0.38 8.98
N PHE A 147 -30.14 0.54 9.58
CA PHE A 147 -31.60 0.50 9.55
C PHE A 147 -32.14 0.86 8.17
N ALA A 148 -31.51 1.79 7.46
CA ALA A 148 -31.83 2.08 6.06
C ALA A 148 -31.61 0.87 5.14
N PHE A 149 -30.60 0.04 5.42
CA PHE A 149 -30.39 -1.21 4.68
C PHE A 149 -31.55 -2.19 4.88
N LEU A 150 -32.01 -2.36 6.12
CA LEU A 150 -33.15 -3.24 6.43
C LEU A 150 -34.43 -2.76 5.74
N TYR A 151 -34.66 -1.45 5.70
CA TYR A 151 -35.75 -0.86 4.93
C TYR A 151 -35.67 -1.25 3.44
N GLN A 152 -34.50 -1.11 2.83
CA GLN A 152 -34.30 -1.49 1.42
C GLN A 152 -34.47 -3.01 1.18
N MET A 153 -34.13 -3.85 2.15
CA MET A 153 -34.37 -5.29 2.03
C MET A 153 -35.85 -5.63 1.89
N GLY A 154 -36.75 -4.89 2.55
CA GLY A 154 -38.21 -5.03 2.42
C GLY A 154 -38.80 -6.24 3.14
N ASP A 155 -40.07 -6.15 3.53
CA ASP A 155 -40.73 -7.14 4.43
C ASP A 155 -40.70 -8.56 3.87
N VAL A 156 -41.02 -8.74 2.58
CA VAL A 156 -41.02 -10.06 1.92
C VAL A 156 -39.67 -10.78 2.06
N PHE A 157 -38.57 -10.02 2.08
CA PHE A 157 -37.26 -10.59 2.33
C PHE A 157 -36.99 -10.81 3.82
N LEU A 158 -37.30 -9.81 4.65
CA LEU A 158 -37.08 -9.87 6.09
C LEU A 158 -37.87 -11.01 6.75
N ASP A 159 -39.09 -11.32 6.30
CA ASP A 159 -39.94 -12.41 6.80
C ASP A 159 -39.32 -13.81 6.69
N GLN A 160 -38.19 -13.93 6.01
CA GLN A 160 -37.38 -15.15 5.95
C GLN A 160 -36.39 -15.27 7.11
N PHE A 161 -36.33 -14.27 7.98
CA PHE A 161 -35.48 -14.14 9.16
C PHE A 161 -36.35 -13.81 10.37
N THR A 162 -35.82 -14.05 11.57
CA THR A 162 -36.48 -13.59 12.80
C THR A 162 -36.20 -12.11 12.97
N HIS A 163 -37.24 -11.29 13.01
CA HIS A 163 -37.19 -9.83 13.20
C HIS A 163 -38.34 -9.37 14.12
N GLN A 164 -38.16 -8.24 14.82
CA GLN A 164 -39.20 -7.66 15.68
C GLN A 164 -39.91 -6.46 15.05
N HIS A 165 -39.38 -5.93 13.96
CA HIS A 165 -39.85 -4.72 13.31
C HIS A 165 -39.91 -4.91 11.79
N THR A 166 -40.94 -4.33 11.18
CA THR A 166 -41.09 -4.28 9.72
C THR A 166 -39.98 -3.43 9.07
N ALA A 167 -39.75 -3.64 7.78
CA ALA A 167 -38.82 -2.85 6.98
C ALA A 167 -39.14 -1.35 7.09
N VAL A 168 -40.42 -0.97 7.06
CA VAL A 168 -40.87 0.42 7.20
C VAL A 168 -40.59 0.96 8.59
N GLU A 169 -40.78 0.19 9.65
CA GLU A 169 -40.45 0.60 11.02
C GLU A 169 -38.94 0.88 11.19
N TYR A 170 -38.07 0.01 10.66
CA TYR A 170 -36.63 0.31 10.63
C TYR A 170 -36.32 1.58 9.82
N GLY A 171 -36.96 1.75 8.66
CA GLY A 171 -36.80 2.93 7.81
C GLY A 171 -37.22 4.24 8.48
N GLU A 172 -38.37 4.25 9.14
CA GLU A 172 -38.86 5.41 9.91
C GLU A 172 -37.94 5.76 11.08
N LYS A 173 -37.44 4.74 11.80
CA LYS A 173 -36.45 4.95 12.86
C LYS A 173 -35.16 5.59 12.33
N ALA A 174 -34.63 5.09 11.20
CA ALA A 174 -33.47 5.68 10.54
C ALA A 174 -33.73 7.13 10.07
N ARG A 175 -34.92 7.38 9.49
CA ARG A 175 -35.34 8.70 9.01
C ARG A 175 -35.37 9.73 10.14
N VAL A 176 -36.00 9.38 11.27
CA VAL A 176 -36.11 10.28 12.43
C VAL A 176 -34.74 10.67 12.97
N ASP A 177 -33.84 9.71 13.16
CA ASP A 177 -32.50 10.00 13.69
C ASP A 177 -31.61 10.74 12.67
N LEU A 178 -31.75 10.45 11.36
CA LEU A 178 -31.08 11.20 10.30
C LEU A 178 -31.48 12.67 10.33
N VAL A 179 -32.79 12.95 10.33
CA VAL A 179 -33.31 14.32 10.33
C VAL A 179 -32.93 15.05 11.61
N ALA A 180 -33.01 14.39 12.78
CA ALA A 180 -32.58 14.97 14.05
C ALA A 180 -31.08 15.34 14.02
N THR A 181 -30.24 14.46 13.50
CA THR A 181 -28.79 14.69 13.39
C THR A 181 -28.46 15.84 12.44
N VAL A 182 -29.12 15.88 11.29
CA VAL A 182 -28.97 16.95 10.29
C VAL A 182 -29.40 18.31 10.86
N ASN A 183 -30.52 18.37 11.58
CA ASN A 183 -30.98 19.59 12.22
C ASN A 183 -30.00 20.09 13.29
N ALA A 184 -29.39 19.19 14.06
CA ALA A 184 -28.35 19.55 15.04
C ALA A 184 -27.11 20.16 14.36
N ILE A 185 -26.68 19.59 13.22
CA ILE A 185 -25.57 20.13 12.42
C ILE A 185 -25.89 21.53 11.92
N LEU A 186 -27.06 21.71 11.29
CA LEU A 186 -27.51 23.02 10.79
C LEU A 186 -27.60 24.06 11.91
N ALA A 187 -28.15 23.69 13.06
CA ALA A 187 -28.28 24.58 14.21
C ALA A 187 -26.91 25.02 14.78
N SER A 188 -25.92 24.12 14.77
CA SER A 188 -24.57 24.45 15.22
C SER A 188 -23.76 25.27 14.20
N GLY A 189 -24.16 25.25 12.92
CA GLY A 189 -23.39 25.85 11.82
C GLY A 189 -22.02 25.19 11.58
N SER A 190 -21.75 24.06 12.24
CA SER A 190 -20.48 23.35 12.22
C SER A 190 -20.73 21.85 12.07
N ILE A 191 -19.72 21.14 11.58
CA ILE A 191 -19.84 19.69 11.40
C ILE A 191 -18.97 19.02 12.45
N PRO A 192 -19.55 18.20 13.35
CA PRO A 192 -18.78 17.49 14.37
C PRO A 192 -17.72 16.59 13.72
N TRP A 193 -16.49 16.63 14.23
CA TRP A 193 -15.38 15.76 13.80
C TRP A 193 -14.79 16.03 12.41
N LEU A 194 -14.53 17.30 12.07
CA LEU A 194 -13.48 17.66 11.10
C LEU A 194 -12.10 17.32 11.66
N THR A 195 -11.87 16.08 12.09
CA THR A 195 -10.54 15.59 12.46
C THR A 195 -9.89 14.99 11.23
N PRO A 196 -8.59 15.21 11.01
CA PRO A 196 -7.91 14.76 9.81
C PRO A 196 -7.99 13.22 9.60
N ASP A 197 -8.09 12.43 10.67
CA ASP A 197 -7.72 11.01 10.64
C ASP A 197 -8.87 10.02 10.44
N VAL A 198 -10.13 10.46 10.34
CA VAL A 198 -11.30 9.57 10.27
C VAL A 198 -12.19 9.96 9.08
N PRO A 199 -12.50 9.03 8.14
CA PRO A 199 -13.45 9.32 7.07
C PRO A 199 -14.76 9.79 7.69
N HIS A 200 -15.24 10.95 7.24
CA HIS A 200 -16.35 11.67 7.86
C HIS A 200 -17.59 10.76 8.02
N PRO A 201 -17.90 10.26 9.24
CA PRO A 201 -18.93 9.24 9.43
C PRO A 201 -20.31 9.72 8.97
N PHE A 202 -20.56 11.03 9.13
CA PHE A 202 -21.74 11.69 8.58
C PHE A 202 -21.78 11.63 7.04
N SER A 203 -20.67 11.86 6.33
CA SER A 203 -20.70 11.89 4.87
C SER A 203 -21.00 10.53 4.25
N LEU A 204 -20.61 9.42 4.88
CA LEU A 204 -21.03 8.11 4.44
C LEU A 204 -22.46 7.80 4.89
N GLY A 205 -22.70 7.80 6.22
CA GLY A 205 -23.96 7.34 6.79
C GLY A 205 -25.16 8.20 6.40
N ALA A 206 -25.02 9.53 6.38
CA ALA A 206 -26.12 10.41 6.01
C ALA A 206 -26.40 10.40 4.49
N SER A 207 -25.37 10.27 3.64
CA SER A 207 -25.57 10.17 2.19
C SER A 207 -26.28 8.87 1.81
N VAL A 208 -25.85 7.76 2.41
CA VAL A 208 -26.53 6.46 2.27
C VAL A 208 -27.95 6.52 2.83
N GLY A 209 -28.13 7.14 4.00
CA GLY A 209 -29.45 7.34 4.60
C GLY A 209 -30.39 8.17 3.71
N TYR A 210 -29.91 9.26 3.12
CA TYR A 210 -30.68 10.07 2.17
C TYR A 210 -31.10 9.25 0.94
N ASP A 211 -30.14 8.54 0.34
CA ASP A 211 -30.37 7.75 -0.88
C ASP A 211 -31.32 6.56 -0.66
N TRP A 212 -31.12 5.82 0.43
CA TRP A 212 -31.91 4.62 0.73
C TRP A 212 -33.23 4.92 1.43
N LEU A 213 -33.42 6.07 2.05
CA LEU A 213 -34.69 6.48 2.65
C LEU A 213 -35.44 7.49 1.79
N PHE A 214 -35.02 7.68 0.53
CA PHE A 214 -35.54 8.73 -0.35
C PHE A 214 -37.07 8.75 -0.46
N ASP A 215 -37.71 7.57 -0.47
CA ASP A 215 -39.16 7.45 -0.57
C ASP A 215 -39.91 7.75 0.75
N LEU A 216 -39.22 7.66 1.90
CA LEU A 216 -39.77 8.00 3.23
C LEU A 216 -39.56 9.48 3.59
N LEU A 217 -38.61 10.15 2.95
CA LEU A 217 -38.29 11.55 3.23
C LEU A 217 -39.32 12.49 2.57
N SER A 218 -39.85 13.43 3.35
CA SER A 218 -40.67 14.52 2.82
C SER A 218 -39.83 15.51 1.99
N PRO A 219 -40.44 16.31 1.10
CA PRO A 219 -39.72 17.34 0.33
C PRO A 219 -38.94 18.34 1.20
N ASP A 220 -39.49 18.70 2.37
CA ASP A 220 -38.83 19.60 3.32
C ASP A 220 -37.62 18.95 3.99
N GLU A 221 -37.72 17.66 4.34
CA GLU A 221 -36.60 16.91 4.88
C GLU A 221 -35.50 16.72 3.84
N LYS A 222 -35.85 16.43 2.58
CA LYS A 222 -34.88 16.35 1.48
C LYS A 222 -34.12 17.66 1.31
N SER A 223 -34.83 18.78 1.30
CA SER A 223 -34.24 20.13 1.23
C SER A 223 -33.32 20.43 2.43
N THR A 224 -33.75 20.03 3.63
CA THR A 224 -33.00 20.23 4.88
C THR A 224 -31.70 19.41 4.87
N ILE A 225 -31.75 18.14 4.48
CA ILE A 225 -30.57 17.27 4.39
C ILE A 225 -29.60 17.78 3.30
N ALA A 226 -30.12 18.16 2.12
CA ALA A 226 -29.30 18.76 1.06
C ALA A 226 -28.61 20.08 1.49
N SER A 227 -29.26 20.85 2.36
CA SER A 227 -28.67 22.05 2.95
C SER A 227 -27.50 21.71 3.88
N ALA A 228 -27.61 20.66 4.69
CA ALA A 228 -26.50 20.19 5.52
C ALA A 228 -25.34 19.62 4.67
N PHE A 229 -25.65 18.85 3.63
CA PHE A 229 -24.65 18.40 2.64
C PHE A 229 -23.93 19.58 1.98
N SER A 230 -24.66 20.65 1.66
CA SER A 230 -24.08 21.86 1.09
C SER A 230 -23.08 22.52 2.06
N LEU A 231 -23.33 22.51 3.38
CA LEU A 231 -22.35 22.98 4.37
C LEU A 231 -21.11 22.09 4.40
N THR A 232 -21.30 20.76 4.36
CA THR A 232 -20.20 19.79 4.30
C THR A 232 -19.36 20.05 3.07
N ILE A 233 -19.93 19.99 1.89
CA ILE A 233 -19.24 20.17 0.62
C ILE A 233 -18.45 21.48 0.56
N LYS A 234 -19.00 22.60 1.05
CA LYS A 234 -18.28 23.89 1.07
C LYS A 234 -16.98 23.83 1.90
N SER A 235 -16.90 22.95 2.89
CA SER A 235 -15.67 22.76 3.66
C SER A 235 -14.57 21.98 2.91
N LEU A 236 -14.87 21.34 1.77
CA LEU A 236 -13.87 20.68 0.92
C LEU A 236 -12.76 21.63 0.46
N ASP A 237 -13.09 22.92 0.33
CA ASP A 237 -12.15 23.94 -0.11
C ASP A 237 -11.43 24.63 1.05
N ASN A 238 -11.87 24.40 2.29
CA ASN A 238 -11.30 25.04 3.47
C ASN A 238 -10.10 24.24 4.01
N GLY A 239 -8.88 24.78 3.99
CA GLY A 239 -7.71 24.16 4.62
C GLY A 239 -6.82 23.27 3.73
N GLY A 240 -6.98 23.36 2.40
CA GLY A 240 -6.16 22.63 1.43
C GLY A 240 -6.58 21.16 1.27
N PHE A 241 -6.55 20.67 0.03
CA PHE A 241 -6.70 19.24 -0.27
C PHE A 241 -5.33 18.71 -0.67
N ILE A 242 -4.76 17.81 0.14
CA ILE A 242 -3.44 17.21 -0.09
C ILE A 242 -3.70 15.73 -0.45
N PRO A 243 -3.61 15.34 -1.75
CA PRO A 243 -4.11 14.05 -2.24
C PRO A 243 -3.66 12.80 -1.47
N LEU A 244 -2.40 12.74 -1.02
CA LEU A 244 -1.82 11.58 -0.34
C LEU A 244 -1.69 11.76 1.18
N ASP A 245 -2.19 12.86 1.72
CA ASP A 245 -2.21 13.10 3.16
C ASP A 245 -3.36 12.34 3.82
N HIS A 246 -3.06 11.66 4.92
CA HIS A 246 -4.07 11.02 5.76
C HIS A 246 -5.15 12.01 6.22
N GLY A 247 -4.75 13.23 6.53
CA GLY A 247 -5.60 14.22 7.15
C GLY A 247 -6.66 14.86 6.25
N THR A 248 -6.19 15.43 5.15
CA THR A 248 -7.02 16.19 4.20
C THR A 248 -7.44 15.35 2.99
N GLY A 249 -6.69 14.30 2.66
CA GLY A 249 -7.05 13.32 1.63
C GLY A 249 -8.12 12.35 2.12
N ILE A 250 -7.76 11.47 3.07
CA ILE A 250 -8.68 10.40 3.55
C ILE A 250 -9.93 10.99 4.22
N GLY A 251 -9.77 11.97 5.12
CA GLY A 251 -10.89 12.52 5.89
C GLY A 251 -11.99 13.17 5.02
N ARG A 252 -11.63 13.68 3.83
CA ARG A 252 -12.51 14.54 3.01
C ARG A 252 -13.08 13.87 1.76
N GLN A 253 -12.48 12.79 1.27
CA GLN A 253 -12.99 12.05 0.10
C GLN A 253 -14.45 11.59 0.24
N PRO A 254 -14.94 11.15 1.41
CA PRO A 254 -16.35 10.79 1.56
C PRO A 254 -17.33 11.93 1.28
N MET A 255 -16.90 13.19 1.26
CA MET A 255 -17.79 14.33 1.01
C MET A 255 -18.29 14.38 -0.44
N PHE A 256 -17.61 13.68 -1.38
CA PHE A 256 -18.15 13.46 -2.72
C PHE A 256 -19.43 12.61 -2.71
N LEU A 257 -19.59 11.73 -1.71
CA LEU A 257 -20.83 10.96 -1.51
C LEU A 257 -22.02 11.87 -1.25
N CYS A 258 -21.82 12.97 -0.50
CA CYS A 258 -22.88 13.94 -0.24
C CYS A 258 -23.37 14.54 -1.55
N ALA A 259 -22.47 15.03 -2.41
CA ALA A 259 -22.84 15.59 -3.71
C ALA A 259 -23.57 14.57 -4.60
N LEU A 260 -23.09 13.32 -4.60
CA LEU A 260 -23.68 12.24 -5.40
C LEU A 260 -25.09 11.86 -4.90
N ALA A 261 -25.35 11.94 -3.60
CA ALA A 261 -26.61 11.52 -3.00
C ALA A 261 -27.80 12.39 -3.43
N PHE A 262 -27.64 13.72 -3.53
CA PHE A 262 -28.74 14.64 -3.88
C PHE A 262 -28.65 15.19 -5.32
N TYR A 263 -27.71 14.71 -6.13
CA TYR A 263 -27.50 15.21 -7.48
C TYR A 263 -28.75 15.04 -8.36
N GLY A 264 -29.24 16.15 -8.91
CA GLY A 264 -30.36 16.14 -9.85
C GLY A 264 -31.73 16.04 -9.18
N ASP A 265 -31.79 16.14 -7.85
CA ASP A 265 -33.03 16.05 -7.09
C ASP A 265 -33.72 17.42 -6.94
N GLY A 266 -33.12 18.49 -7.49
CA GLY A 266 -33.67 19.85 -7.47
C GLY A 266 -33.21 20.70 -6.28
N TYR A 267 -32.25 20.22 -5.49
CA TYR A 267 -31.78 20.88 -4.28
C TYR A 267 -30.34 21.34 -4.43
N ASN A 268 -30.10 22.60 -4.82
CA ASN A 268 -28.74 23.13 -5.00
C ASN A 268 -27.87 22.30 -5.98
N ASP A 269 -28.48 21.84 -7.07
CA ASP A 269 -27.84 20.99 -8.09
C ASP A 269 -26.55 21.60 -8.66
N ALA A 270 -26.47 22.93 -8.75
CA ALA A 270 -25.27 23.63 -9.20
C ALA A 270 -24.06 23.34 -8.30
N LEU A 271 -24.25 23.29 -6.97
CA LEU A 271 -23.18 22.94 -6.03
C LEU A 271 -22.86 21.44 -6.11
N ALA A 272 -23.86 20.57 -6.27
CA ALA A 272 -23.64 19.15 -6.49
C ALA A 272 -22.77 18.92 -7.73
N GLN A 273 -23.17 19.48 -8.88
CA GLN A 273 -22.43 19.42 -10.14
C GLN A 273 -21.00 19.93 -9.98
N GLN A 274 -20.80 21.12 -9.42
CA GLN A 274 -19.47 21.68 -9.19
C GLN A 274 -18.58 20.74 -8.35
N THR A 275 -19.17 20.01 -7.41
CA THR A 275 -18.45 19.10 -6.53
C THR A 275 -18.12 17.78 -7.22
N LEU A 276 -19.03 17.25 -8.03
CA LEU A 276 -18.77 16.07 -8.86
C LEU A 276 -17.75 16.37 -9.97
N ASP A 277 -17.71 17.59 -10.51
CA ASP A 277 -16.64 18.01 -11.44
C ASP A 277 -15.26 18.00 -10.77
N LYS A 278 -15.20 18.41 -9.49
CA LYS A 278 -13.97 18.32 -8.68
C LYS A 278 -13.56 16.88 -8.37
N PHE A 279 -14.49 15.92 -8.35
CA PHE A 279 -14.16 14.52 -8.12
C PHE A 279 -13.14 14.03 -9.15
N TYR A 280 -13.35 14.34 -10.43
CA TYR A 280 -12.40 13.96 -11.49
C TYR A 280 -11.00 14.50 -11.25
N GLY A 281 -10.83 15.78 -10.93
CA GLY A 281 -9.49 16.34 -10.73
C GLY A 281 -8.83 15.94 -9.40
N ARG A 282 -9.61 15.71 -8.33
CA ARG A 282 -9.07 15.43 -6.99
C ARG A 282 -8.88 13.95 -6.70
N MET A 283 -9.68 13.08 -7.32
CA MET A 283 -9.59 11.63 -7.18
C MET A 283 -8.92 11.00 -8.40
N LEU A 284 -9.37 11.37 -9.59
CA LEU A 284 -8.88 10.84 -10.88
C LEU A 284 -7.96 11.89 -11.53
N GLY A 285 -7.62 11.74 -12.82
CA GLY A 285 -7.06 12.83 -13.63
C GLY A 285 -5.78 13.51 -13.09
N GLY A 286 -4.98 12.82 -12.29
CA GLY A 286 -3.80 13.38 -11.60
C GLY A 286 -3.92 13.48 -10.08
N GLY A 287 -5.12 13.27 -9.53
CA GLY A 287 -5.45 13.31 -8.10
C GLY A 287 -5.06 12.05 -7.30
N THR A 288 -5.70 11.85 -6.14
CA THR A 288 -5.29 10.82 -5.17
C THR A 288 -5.18 9.42 -5.77
N LEU A 289 -6.20 8.95 -6.48
CA LEU A 289 -6.21 7.60 -7.03
C LEU A 289 -5.17 7.45 -8.15
N THR A 290 -4.97 8.48 -8.98
CA THR A 290 -3.90 8.48 -9.99
C THR A 290 -2.52 8.33 -9.34
N LEU A 291 -2.23 9.09 -8.28
CA LEU A 291 -0.96 8.95 -7.56
C LEU A 291 -0.82 7.57 -6.88
N LYS A 292 -1.91 7.01 -6.36
CA LYS A 292 -1.94 5.63 -5.83
C LYS A 292 -1.71 4.60 -6.92
N ASP A 293 -2.27 4.79 -8.11
CA ASP A 293 -2.07 3.92 -9.27
C ASP A 293 -0.63 4.00 -9.79
N ILE A 294 0.02 5.17 -9.76
CA ILE A 294 1.44 5.30 -10.07
C ILE A 294 2.30 4.52 -9.06
N ALA A 295 1.98 4.63 -7.77
CA ALA A 295 2.66 3.85 -6.73
C ALA A 295 2.41 2.34 -6.85
N ALA A 296 1.22 1.94 -7.29
CA ALA A 296 0.85 0.55 -7.51
C ALA A 296 1.32 -0.02 -8.87
N SER A 297 1.64 0.83 -9.85
CA SER A 297 2.05 0.45 -11.21
C SER A 297 1.15 -0.65 -11.80
N ASP A 298 1.72 -1.75 -12.26
CA ASP A 298 1.07 -2.92 -12.86
C ASP A 298 1.23 -4.17 -11.97
N ASP A 299 1.71 -3.99 -10.74
CA ASP A 299 2.13 -5.05 -9.83
C ASP A 299 1.53 -4.93 -8.42
N GLY A 300 0.92 -3.80 -8.09
CA GLY A 300 0.27 -3.49 -6.82
C GLY A 300 1.17 -2.70 -5.87
N GLY A 301 0.62 -2.40 -4.69
CA GLY A 301 1.35 -1.67 -3.66
C GLY A 301 0.78 -0.30 -3.35
N THR A 302 1.52 0.45 -2.54
CA THR A 302 1.08 1.72 -1.95
C THR A 302 2.27 2.51 -1.43
N ASN A 303 2.18 3.83 -1.47
CA ASN A 303 3.24 4.74 -1.03
C ASN A 303 3.26 5.03 0.48
N SER A 304 2.41 4.38 1.29
CA SER A 304 2.15 4.76 2.69
C SER A 304 2.37 3.63 3.71
N GLY A 305 3.16 2.62 3.37
CA GLY A 305 3.48 1.49 4.25
C GLY A 305 2.39 0.43 4.27
N HIS A 306 2.23 -0.33 5.35
CA HIS A 306 1.11 -1.27 5.51
C HIS A 306 -0.01 -0.77 6.43
N GLY A 307 0.28 0.17 7.34
CA GLY A 307 -0.70 0.70 8.31
C GLY A 307 -1.73 1.65 7.70
N TYR A 308 -1.30 2.78 7.15
CA TYR A 308 -2.19 3.81 6.59
C TYR A 308 -3.00 3.42 5.34
N PRO A 309 -2.51 2.55 4.42
CA PRO A 309 -3.30 2.17 3.26
C PRO A 309 -4.62 1.49 3.60
N LEU A 310 -4.75 0.92 4.81
CA LEU A 310 -6.01 0.42 5.32
C LEU A 310 -7.12 1.47 5.15
N TYR A 311 -6.84 2.69 5.60
CA TYR A 311 -7.77 3.81 5.57
C TYR A 311 -7.99 4.34 4.15
N PHE A 312 -6.92 4.48 3.36
CA PHE A 312 -7.06 4.90 1.96
C PHE A 312 -7.90 3.93 1.16
N PHE A 313 -7.62 2.62 1.24
CA PHE A 313 -8.35 1.63 0.48
C PHE A 313 -9.82 1.59 0.90
N LYS A 314 -10.12 1.58 2.21
CA LYS A 314 -11.50 1.62 2.69
C LYS A 314 -12.23 2.85 2.16
N THR A 315 -11.68 4.04 2.38
CA THR A 315 -12.34 5.30 2.02
C THR A 315 -12.50 5.45 0.51
N LEU A 316 -11.42 5.27 -0.25
CA LEU A 316 -11.45 5.34 -1.72
C LEU A 316 -12.36 4.26 -2.30
N GLY A 317 -12.32 3.05 -1.74
CA GLY A 317 -13.11 1.91 -2.20
C GLY A 317 -14.60 2.10 -1.97
N LEU A 318 -15.00 2.67 -0.83
CA LEU A 318 -16.39 3.06 -0.59
C LEU A 318 -16.85 4.13 -1.58
N VAL A 319 -16.06 5.19 -1.76
CA VAL A 319 -16.37 6.24 -2.76
C VAL A 319 -16.47 5.68 -4.18
N ALA A 320 -15.53 4.83 -4.58
CA ALA A 320 -15.52 4.16 -5.87
C ALA A 320 -16.72 3.22 -6.05
N GLY A 321 -17.13 2.53 -5.00
CA GLY A 321 -18.30 1.63 -5.01
C GLY A 321 -19.61 2.40 -5.20
N ALA A 322 -19.80 3.51 -4.49
CA ALA A 322 -20.97 4.38 -4.67
C ALA A 322 -20.98 5.02 -6.06
N TRP A 323 -19.82 5.50 -6.52
CA TRP A 323 -19.67 6.05 -7.87
C TRP A 323 -20.08 5.02 -8.91
N GLY A 324 -19.53 3.81 -8.85
CA GLY A 324 -19.77 2.80 -9.87
C GLY A 324 -21.22 2.36 -10.00
N THR A 325 -21.98 2.28 -8.89
CA THR A 325 -23.41 1.98 -8.99
C THR A 325 -24.23 3.17 -9.47
N ALA A 326 -23.87 4.38 -9.06
CA ALA A 326 -24.61 5.60 -9.40
C ALA A 326 -24.37 6.05 -10.84
N THR A 327 -23.16 5.87 -11.37
CA THR A 327 -22.72 6.37 -12.68
C THR A 327 -22.52 5.27 -13.73
N GLY A 328 -22.35 4.02 -13.30
CA GLY A 328 -22.00 2.88 -14.16
C GLY A 328 -20.50 2.71 -14.41
N GLU A 329 -19.64 3.60 -13.90
CA GLU A 329 -18.19 3.55 -14.11
C GLU A 329 -17.49 2.67 -13.05
N ASN A 330 -16.90 1.54 -13.47
CA ASN A 330 -16.22 0.62 -12.56
C ASN A 330 -14.75 1.01 -12.31
N ILE A 331 -14.54 1.85 -11.30
CA ILE A 331 -13.20 2.31 -10.88
C ILE A 331 -12.30 1.15 -10.38
N PHE A 332 -12.87 0.11 -9.75
CA PHE A 332 -12.11 -1.04 -9.27
C PHE A 332 -11.46 -1.85 -10.42
N ALA A 333 -12.07 -1.83 -11.60
CA ALA A 333 -11.54 -2.53 -12.78
C ALA A 333 -10.42 -1.75 -13.47
N THR A 334 -10.40 -0.42 -13.34
CA THR A 334 -9.46 0.47 -14.04
C THR A 334 -8.27 0.88 -13.18
N SER A 335 -8.43 0.96 -11.86
CA SER A 335 -7.35 1.32 -10.94
C SER A 335 -6.47 0.13 -10.56
N SER A 336 -5.17 0.27 -10.80
CA SER A 336 -4.16 -0.69 -10.40
C SER A 336 -4.03 -0.84 -8.88
N TYR A 337 -4.23 0.25 -8.14
CA TYR A 337 -4.22 0.26 -6.68
C TYR A 337 -5.23 -0.73 -6.08
N PHE A 338 -6.45 -0.74 -6.62
CA PHE A 338 -7.46 -1.73 -6.24
C PHE A 338 -7.14 -3.10 -6.83
N ARG A 339 -6.90 -3.17 -8.15
CA ARG A 339 -6.81 -4.43 -8.89
C ARG A 339 -5.76 -5.40 -8.36
N TYR A 340 -4.61 -4.90 -7.92
CA TYR A 340 -3.47 -5.73 -7.52
C TYR A 340 -3.27 -5.83 -6.00
N TRP A 341 -4.22 -5.30 -5.21
CA TRP A 341 -4.17 -5.34 -3.76
C TRP A 341 -3.95 -6.74 -3.17
N PRO A 342 -4.66 -7.80 -3.61
CA PRO A 342 -4.45 -9.15 -3.06
C PRO A 342 -3.05 -9.69 -3.35
N TYR A 343 -2.45 -9.38 -4.51
CA TYR A 343 -1.10 -9.81 -4.84
C TYR A 343 -0.06 -9.10 -3.98
N PHE A 344 -0.21 -7.78 -3.77
CA PHE A 344 0.65 -7.04 -2.86
C PHE A 344 0.61 -7.66 -1.45
N LEU A 345 -0.59 -7.82 -0.89
CA LEU A 345 -0.75 -8.40 0.46
C LEU A 345 -0.17 -9.81 0.57
N ALA A 346 -0.37 -10.67 -0.44
CA ALA A 346 0.18 -12.03 -0.44
C ALA A 346 1.72 -12.05 -0.33
N HIS A 347 2.41 -11.10 -0.98
CA HIS A 347 3.87 -10.99 -0.87
C HIS A 347 4.33 -10.22 0.36
N SER A 348 3.46 -9.47 1.02
CA SER A 348 3.82 -8.68 2.19
C SER A 348 3.72 -9.43 3.52
N TYR A 349 2.93 -10.50 3.62
CA TYR A 349 2.87 -11.28 4.86
C TYR A 349 4.20 -11.98 5.14
N LEU A 350 4.65 -11.96 6.40
CA LEU A 350 5.77 -12.79 6.86
C LEU A 350 5.42 -14.28 6.67
N PRO A 351 6.40 -15.13 6.32
CA PRO A 351 6.10 -16.53 6.03
C PRO A 351 5.67 -17.31 7.27
N PHE A 352 6.15 -16.93 8.46
CA PHE A 352 5.86 -17.58 9.74
C PHE A 352 4.72 -16.95 10.53
N ALA A 353 4.21 -15.79 10.13
CA ALA A 353 3.28 -15.03 10.97
C ALA A 353 2.15 -14.40 10.16
N LYS A 354 1.04 -14.12 10.85
CA LYS A 354 -0.13 -13.43 10.30
C LYS A 354 0.02 -11.89 10.36
N VAL A 355 1.25 -11.41 10.21
CA VAL A 355 1.62 -10.00 10.21
C VAL A 355 2.49 -9.70 8.99
N PHE A 356 2.50 -8.44 8.57
CA PHE A 356 3.34 -7.99 7.47
C PHE A 356 4.81 -7.93 7.88
N PHE A 357 5.72 -7.96 6.89
CA PHE A 357 7.12 -7.65 7.15
C PHE A 357 7.25 -6.22 7.66
N HIS A 358 8.16 -5.95 8.58
CA HIS A 358 8.30 -4.61 9.16
C HIS A 358 8.76 -3.57 8.13
N ASP A 359 7.87 -2.63 7.81
CA ASP A 359 8.13 -1.45 7.00
C ASP A 359 7.69 -0.18 7.72
N HIS A 360 7.86 0.97 7.08
CA HIS A 360 7.42 2.25 7.65
C HIS A 360 5.93 2.24 8.04
N HIS A 361 5.62 2.78 9.23
CA HIS A 361 4.26 2.84 9.79
C HIS A 361 3.58 1.48 9.95
N GLN A 362 4.30 0.54 10.55
CA GLN A 362 3.69 -0.57 11.25
C GLN A 362 3.78 -0.29 12.74
N PHE A 363 2.72 -0.58 13.49
CA PHE A 363 2.77 -0.65 14.94
C PHE A 363 3.17 -2.09 15.29
N ALA A 364 4.33 -2.27 15.91
CA ALA A 364 4.92 -3.57 16.23
C ALA A 364 3.92 -4.45 16.99
N GLY A 365 3.79 -5.70 16.55
CA GLY A 365 3.00 -6.70 17.27
C GLY A 365 1.48 -6.49 17.26
N GLN A 366 0.97 -5.49 16.53
CA GLN A 366 -0.47 -5.36 16.32
C GLN A 366 -0.88 -6.33 15.19
N PRO A 367 -1.77 -7.31 15.44
CA PRO A 367 -2.57 -7.90 14.36
C PRO A 367 -3.43 -6.76 13.82
N TYR A 368 -2.87 -6.00 12.88
CA TYR A 368 -3.45 -4.74 12.47
C TYR A 368 -4.88 -4.98 12.00
N TRP A 369 -5.76 -4.07 12.42
CA TRP A 369 -7.14 -3.91 11.99
C TRP A 369 -7.32 -4.45 10.56
N SER A 370 -8.15 -5.49 10.47
CA SER A 370 -8.13 -6.46 9.40
C SER A 370 -8.10 -5.84 7.99
N GLN A 371 -7.10 -6.15 7.17
CA GLN A 371 -7.13 -5.97 5.71
C GLN A 371 -8.30 -6.72 5.07
N SER A 372 -8.97 -7.57 5.83
CA SER A 372 -10.15 -8.33 5.45
C SER A 372 -11.30 -7.43 5.03
N PHE A 373 -11.48 -6.25 5.60
CA PHE A 373 -12.45 -5.28 5.07
C PHE A 373 -12.10 -4.92 3.61
N ASN A 374 -10.85 -4.52 3.36
CA ASN A 374 -10.37 -4.13 2.03
C ASN A 374 -10.43 -5.28 1.01
N LEU A 375 -9.99 -6.47 1.43
CA LEU A 375 -10.07 -7.69 0.63
C LEU A 375 -11.50 -8.02 0.25
N ARG A 376 -12.45 -7.92 1.20
CA ARG A 376 -13.88 -8.13 0.97
C ARG A 376 -14.49 -7.05 0.08
N VAL A 377 -14.13 -5.78 0.27
CA VAL A 377 -14.57 -4.69 -0.61
C VAL A 377 -14.18 -4.95 -2.05
N GLY A 378 -12.95 -5.41 -2.30
CA GLY A 378 -12.50 -5.75 -3.66
C GLY A 378 -13.07 -7.05 -4.22
N GLN A 379 -13.50 -7.99 -3.37
CA GLN A 379 -13.77 -9.39 -3.75
C GLN A 379 -14.86 -9.56 -4.80
N SER A 380 -16.03 -8.96 -4.60
CA SER A 380 -17.13 -8.99 -5.58
C SER A 380 -16.73 -8.38 -6.92
N PHE A 381 -15.91 -7.32 -6.90
CA PHE A 381 -15.40 -6.73 -8.13
C PHE A 381 -14.42 -7.67 -8.83
N TYR A 382 -13.43 -8.24 -8.11
CA TYR A 382 -12.48 -9.18 -8.69
C TYR A 382 -13.20 -10.35 -9.37
N ARG A 383 -14.28 -10.88 -8.81
CA ARG A 383 -15.01 -11.99 -9.43
C ARG A 383 -15.49 -11.69 -10.85
N THR A 384 -15.81 -10.43 -11.15
CA THR A 384 -16.30 -10.03 -12.49
C THR A 384 -15.22 -9.99 -13.55
N PHE A 385 -13.95 -9.75 -13.19
CA PHE A 385 -12.86 -9.56 -14.16
C PHE A 385 -11.61 -10.43 -13.94
N ASP A 386 -11.46 -11.03 -12.75
CA ASP A 386 -10.36 -11.93 -12.38
C ASP A 386 -10.76 -12.85 -11.18
N PRO A 387 -11.39 -14.00 -11.48
CA PRO A 387 -11.77 -14.99 -10.46
C PRO A 387 -10.59 -15.51 -9.63
N ALA A 388 -9.37 -15.54 -10.19
CA ALA A 388 -8.19 -15.98 -9.45
C ALA A 388 -7.81 -14.99 -8.35
N ARG A 389 -7.93 -13.69 -8.60
CA ARG A 389 -7.77 -12.66 -7.55
C ARG A 389 -8.87 -12.72 -6.50
N ALA A 390 -10.11 -13.01 -6.89
CA ALA A 390 -11.19 -13.24 -5.93
C ALA A 390 -10.87 -14.44 -5.02
N GLY A 391 -10.34 -15.53 -5.61
CA GLY A 391 -9.89 -16.70 -4.86
C GLY A 391 -8.71 -16.42 -3.93
N LEU A 392 -7.74 -15.62 -4.37
CA LEU A 392 -6.63 -15.18 -3.51
C LEU A 392 -7.11 -14.30 -2.35
N ALA A 393 -7.99 -13.34 -2.63
CA ALA A 393 -8.57 -12.49 -1.60
C ALA A 393 -9.29 -13.33 -0.55
N GLN A 394 -10.09 -14.32 -0.97
CA GLN A 394 -10.75 -15.26 -0.06
C GLN A 394 -9.74 -16.06 0.77
N TRP A 395 -8.68 -16.58 0.15
CA TRP A 395 -7.66 -17.33 0.86
C TRP A 395 -6.96 -16.47 1.91
N LEU A 396 -6.63 -15.21 1.59
CA LEU A 396 -6.01 -14.27 2.53
C LEU A 396 -6.92 -13.95 3.73
N ILE A 397 -8.22 -13.74 3.49
CA ILE A 397 -9.22 -13.55 4.55
C ILE A 397 -9.25 -14.76 5.49
N GLN A 398 -9.25 -15.98 4.95
CA GLN A 398 -9.35 -17.20 5.76
C GLN A 398 -8.05 -17.54 6.51
N ASN A 399 -6.89 -17.32 5.90
CA ASN A 399 -5.63 -17.85 6.40
C ASN A 399 -4.76 -16.82 7.11
N LYS A 400 -4.72 -15.58 6.61
CA LYS A 400 -3.80 -14.55 7.09
C LYS A 400 -4.49 -13.46 7.91
N ASN A 401 -5.79 -13.24 7.73
CA ASN A 401 -6.48 -12.14 8.40
C ASN A 401 -7.96 -12.49 8.71
N PRO A 402 -8.25 -13.30 9.74
CA PRO A 402 -9.63 -13.46 10.17
C PRO A 402 -10.14 -12.12 10.75
N LEU A 403 -11.34 -11.70 10.35
CA LEU A 403 -11.97 -10.48 10.85
C LEU A 403 -12.19 -10.56 12.37
N ASN A 404 -11.88 -9.47 13.08
CA ASN A 404 -12.64 -9.09 14.27
C ASN A 404 -13.80 -8.23 13.78
N PHE A 405 -15.00 -8.79 13.84
CA PHE A 405 -16.17 -8.27 13.17
C PHE A 405 -16.95 -7.25 14.03
N SER A 406 -17.38 -6.14 13.44
CA SER A 406 -18.38 -5.20 13.97
C SER A 406 -19.36 -4.82 12.86
N TRP A 407 -20.65 -4.71 13.19
CA TRP A 407 -21.69 -4.27 12.23
C TRP A 407 -21.61 -2.78 11.87
N THR A 408 -20.68 -2.02 12.44
CA THR A 408 -20.42 -0.63 12.01
C THR A 408 -20.08 -0.55 10.52
N ASP A 409 -19.37 -1.54 9.97
CA ASP A 409 -19.02 -1.62 8.54
C ASP A 409 -19.42 -2.98 7.91
N GLY A 410 -20.21 -3.77 8.63
CA GLY A 410 -20.53 -5.15 8.30
C GLY A 410 -21.27 -5.32 6.98
N ILE A 411 -22.20 -4.40 6.70
CA ILE A 411 -23.03 -4.40 5.49
C ILE A 411 -22.17 -4.30 4.24
N PHE A 412 -21.20 -3.38 4.24
CA PHE A 412 -20.29 -3.20 3.12
C PHE A 412 -19.40 -4.43 2.92
N SER A 413 -18.78 -4.93 3.99
CA SER A 413 -17.83 -6.05 3.91
C SER A 413 -18.46 -7.41 3.66
N HIS A 414 -19.74 -7.63 3.96
CA HIS A 414 -20.39 -8.94 3.76
C HIS A 414 -21.46 -8.85 2.66
N PHE A 415 -22.49 -8.04 2.88
CA PHE A 415 -23.69 -8.10 2.07
C PHE A 415 -23.55 -7.34 0.74
N ILE A 416 -22.89 -6.18 0.73
CA ILE A 416 -22.70 -5.39 -0.50
C ILE A 416 -21.53 -5.96 -1.28
N PHE A 417 -20.31 -5.92 -0.74
CA PHE A 417 -19.10 -6.26 -1.49
C PHE A 417 -18.54 -7.66 -1.22
N GLY A 418 -18.79 -8.22 -0.04
CA GLY A 418 -18.25 -9.54 0.33
C GLY A 418 -18.72 -10.64 -0.61
N ASP A 419 -17.88 -11.65 -0.81
CA ASP A 419 -18.25 -12.84 -1.57
C ASP A 419 -17.55 -14.12 -1.09
N ASP A 420 -18.02 -14.68 0.03
CA ASP A 420 -17.41 -15.87 0.65
C ASP A 420 -17.65 -17.16 -0.16
N SER A 421 -18.40 -17.06 -1.26
CA SER A 421 -18.60 -18.17 -2.21
C SER A 421 -17.45 -18.31 -3.21
N ALA A 422 -16.52 -17.35 -3.29
CA ALA A 422 -15.30 -17.49 -4.08
C ALA A 422 -14.48 -18.70 -3.57
N THR A 423 -14.00 -19.55 -4.49
CA THR A 423 -13.15 -20.68 -4.11
C THR A 423 -11.78 -20.16 -3.67
N PRO A 424 -11.33 -20.41 -2.41
CA PRO A 424 -10.04 -19.92 -1.94
C PRO A 424 -8.88 -20.50 -2.75
N GLN A 425 -7.92 -19.66 -3.14
CA GLN A 425 -6.70 -20.07 -3.84
C GLN A 425 -5.45 -19.49 -3.16
N SER A 426 -4.53 -20.35 -2.74
CA SER A 426 -3.28 -19.93 -2.10
C SER A 426 -2.29 -19.31 -3.10
N PRO A 427 -1.29 -18.54 -2.63
CA PRO A 427 -0.20 -18.05 -3.48
C PRO A 427 0.48 -19.16 -4.29
N VAL A 428 0.68 -20.33 -3.66
CA VAL A 428 1.29 -21.50 -4.31
C VAL A 428 0.39 -22.06 -5.41
N GLN A 429 -0.92 -22.20 -5.15
CA GLN A 429 -1.87 -22.69 -6.17
C GLN A 429 -1.98 -21.77 -7.39
N LEU A 430 -1.74 -20.47 -7.18
CA LEU A 430 -1.72 -19.47 -8.24
C LEU A 430 -0.36 -19.32 -8.92
N ASN A 431 0.65 -20.09 -8.52
CA ASN A 431 2.03 -19.96 -8.99
C ASN A 431 2.53 -18.50 -8.89
N LEU A 432 2.22 -17.82 -7.78
CA LEU A 432 2.75 -16.47 -7.56
C LEU A 432 4.28 -16.52 -7.49
N PRO A 433 4.98 -15.55 -8.09
CA PRO A 433 6.44 -15.55 -8.11
C PRO A 433 6.98 -15.40 -6.69
N LEU A 434 8.01 -16.19 -6.36
CA LEU A 434 8.67 -16.07 -5.06
C LEU A 434 9.40 -14.73 -4.89
N THR A 435 9.86 -14.14 -6.00
CA THR A 435 10.51 -12.84 -6.00
C THR A 435 9.72 -11.86 -6.85
N LYS A 436 9.34 -10.73 -6.24
CA LYS A 436 8.47 -9.72 -6.84
C LYS A 436 9.08 -8.34 -6.68
N HIS A 437 9.19 -7.61 -7.79
CA HIS A 437 9.44 -6.18 -7.81
C HIS A 437 8.10 -5.46 -7.98
N PHE A 438 7.75 -4.63 -6.99
CA PHE A 438 6.66 -3.65 -7.04
C PHE A 438 7.24 -2.32 -7.50
N LYS A 439 7.22 -2.09 -8.82
CA LYS A 439 8.00 -1.05 -9.51
C LYS A 439 7.65 0.35 -9.02
N GLY A 440 6.36 0.65 -8.88
CA GLY A 440 5.89 1.97 -8.44
C GLY A 440 6.36 2.32 -7.03
N MET A 441 6.45 1.31 -6.15
CA MET A 441 7.01 1.44 -4.81
C MET A 441 8.54 1.36 -4.77
N GLY A 442 9.17 0.85 -5.83
CA GLY A 442 10.55 0.37 -5.82
C GLY A 442 10.82 -0.63 -4.71
N LEU A 443 9.85 -1.48 -4.38
CA LEU A 443 9.98 -2.52 -3.35
C LEU A 443 10.23 -3.87 -4.02
N VAL A 444 11.33 -4.52 -3.67
CA VAL A 444 11.61 -5.90 -4.05
C VAL A 444 11.42 -6.78 -2.81
N ILE A 445 10.62 -7.82 -2.96
CA ILE A 445 10.47 -8.88 -1.97
C ILE A 445 11.03 -10.16 -2.59
N MET A 446 12.08 -10.70 -2.00
CA MET A 446 12.71 -11.95 -2.41
C MET A 446 12.40 -13.03 -1.37
N ARG A 447 11.93 -14.19 -1.80
CA ARG A 447 11.44 -15.23 -0.88
C ARG A 447 11.84 -16.63 -1.33
N SER A 448 11.83 -17.59 -0.39
CA SER A 448 11.91 -19.02 -0.72
C SER A 448 10.56 -19.74 -0.62
N GLY A 449 9.55 -19.07 -0.05
CA GLY A 449 8.20 -19.58 0.14
C GLY A 449 7.29 -18.55 0.81
N PHE A 450 6.05 -18.95 1.09
CA PHE A 450 4.98 -18.06 1.58
C PHE A 450 4.50 -18.35 3.00
N ASP A 451 4.71 -19.57 3.52
CA ASP A 451 3.92 -20.08 4.66
C ASP A 451 4.71 -20.96 5.66
N ASP A 452 6.00 -21.23 5.41
CA ASP A 452 6.82 -22.06 6.29
C ASP A 452 7.79 -21.20 7.13
N PRO A 453 7.94 -21.44 8.44
CA PRO A 453 8.86 -20.65 9.25
C PRO A 453 10.32 -20.68 8.81
N GLU A 454 10.77 -21.74 8.14
CA GLU A 454 12.11 -21.81 7.57
C GLU A 454 12.26 -21.00 6.27
N ASP A 455 11.17 -20.48 5.69
CA ASP A 455 11.23 -19.71 4.45
C ASP A 455 11.93 -18.37 4.68
N MET A 456 12.82 -18.04 3.73
CA MET A 456 13.48 -16.75 3.64
C MET A 456 12.49 -15.69 3.13
N MET A 457 12.57 -14.50 3.70
CA MET A 457 11.99 -13.28 3.14
C MET A 457 12.95 -12.11 3.32
N ILE A 458 13.44 -11.58 2.21
CA ILE A 458 14.24 -10.37 2.12
C ILE A 458 13.37 -9.28 1.52
N THR A 459 13.41 -8.09 2.09
CA THR A 459 12.88 -6.90 1.42
C THR A 459 14.00 -5.95 1.08
N PHE A 460 13.86 -5.23 -0.03
CA PHE A 460 14.76 -4.18 -0.47
C PHE A 460 13.93 -3.04 -1.05
N LYS A 461 14.17 -1.79 -0.63
CA LYS A 461 13.36 -0.66 -1.09
C LYS A 461 14.24 0.43 -1.69
N SER A 462 13.90 0.87 -2.90
CA SER A 462 14.41 2.08 -3.54
C SER A 462 13.38 2.56 -4.56
N ALA A 463 12.48 3.43 -4.10
CA ALA A 463 11.40 3.99 -4.90
C ALA A 463 11.96 4.87 -6.04
N PRO A 464 11.30 4.92 -7.21
CA PRO A 464 11.69 5.85 -8.27
C PRO A 464 11.32 7.30 -7.93
N TRP A 465 10.22 7.48 -7.18
CA TRP A 465 9.64 8.79 -6.89
C TRP A 465 9.56 9.07 -5.39
N ALA A 466 9.78 10.32 -5.03
CA ALA A 466 9.50 10.82 -3.69
C ALA A 466 8.00 11.13 -3.56
N TYR A 467 7.22 10.17 -3.07
CA TYR A 467 5.79 10.35 -2.78
C TYR A 467 5.60 11.07 -1.43
N VAL A 468 5.95 12.35 -1.33
CA VAL A 468 5.93 13.11 -0.07
C VAL A 468 4.51 13.59 0.26
N GLY A 469 3.68 12.69 0.78
CA GLY A 469 2.34 13.00 1.29
C GLY A 469 2.31 13.05 2.80
N GLY A 470 2.81 14.13 3.39
CA GLY A 470 2.86 14.33 4.84
C GLY A 470 4.09 13.72 5.50
N TYR A 471 4.18 13.87 6.83
CA TYR A 471 5.31 13.55 7.72
C TYR A 471 5.77 12.05 7.73
N TRP A 472 5.28 11.24 6.80
CA TRP A 472 5.12 9.79 6.92
C TRP A 472 5.63 9.00 5.69
N SER A 473 6.20 9.66 4.69
CA SER A 473 6.99 8.99 3.65
C SER A 473 8.39 8.72 4.19
N SER A 474 8.74 7.45 4.35
CA SER A 474 9.99 7.06 5.00
C SER A 474 11.23 7.40 4.16
N LEU A 475 12.24 7.94 4.85
CA LEU A 475 13.59 8.14 4.32
C LEU A 475 14.37 6.82 4.33
N ASP A 476 13.83 5.81 3.63
CA ASP A 476 14.27 4.40 3.69
C ASP A 476 14.85 3.87 2.38
N GLN A 477 15.29 4.77 1.51
CA GLN A 477 15.89 4.43 0.23
C GLN A 477 17.18 3.62 0.43
N GLY A 478 17.22 2.44 -0.18
CA GLY A 478 18.30 1.46 -0.08
C GLY A 478 18.19 0.50 1.10
N THR A 479 17.18 0.63 1.98
CA THR A 479 17.05 -0.27 3.14
C THR A 479 16.73 -1.69 2.71
N PHE A 480 17.03 -2.64 3.59
CA PHE A 480 16.64 -4.04 3.45
C PHE A 480 16.20 -4.63 4.79
N THR A 481 15.41 -5.70 4.76
CA THR A 481 15.12 -6.54 5.93
C THR A 481 15.40 -8.00 5.60
N ILE A 482 15.66 -8.83 6.61
CA ILE A 482 15.91 -10.26 6.45
C ILE A 482 15.11 -11.01 7.53
N ASN A 483 14.26 -11.92 7.11
CA ASN A 483 13.41 -12.74 7.96
C ASN A 483 13.59 -14.21 7.58
N LYS A 484 13.86 -15.07 8.58
CA LYS A 484 14.02 -16.52 8.41
C LYS A 484 13.92 -17.24 9.76
N TYR A 485 13.55 -18.52 9.74
CA TYR A 485 13.44 -19.38 10.92
C TYR A 485 12.51 -18.80 11.99
N GLY A 486 11.34 -18.33 11.56
CA GLY A 486 10.31 -17.82 12.47
C GLY A 486 10.55 -16.42 13.03
N GLY A 487 11.64 -15.73 12.65
CA GLY A 487 11.96 -14.41 13.20
C GLY A 487 12.68 -13.48 12.23
N THR A 488 12.92 -12.25 12.71
CA THR A 488 13.60 -11.19 11.97
C THR A 488 15.08 -11.14 12.39
N LEU A 489 15.98 -11.19 11.41
CA LEU A 489 17.43 -11.11 11.59
C LEU A 489 17.94 -9.68 11.36
N ALA A 490 17.44 -9.02 10.33
CA ALA A 490 17.68 -7.61 10.03
C ALA A 490 16.35 -6.87 9.92
N LEU A 491 16.16 -5.81 10.71
CA LEU A 491 14.90 -5.05 10.82
C LEU A 491 15.06 -3.59 10.42
N ASN A 492 13.96 -2.88 10.18
CA ASN A 492 13.94 -1.42 10.28
C ASN A 492 13.60 -1.05 11.74
N ALA A 493 14.29 -0.08 12.32
CA ALA A 493 14.16 0.27 13.74
C ALA A 493 13.13 1.38 13.99
N GLY A 494 12.78 1.57 15.27
CA GLY A 494 12.06 2.75 15.76
C GLY A 494 10.55 2.61 15.96
N ASP A 495 10.00 1.42 15.76
CA ASP A 495 8.56 1.16 15.91
C ASP A 495 8.02 1.51 17.31
N GLY A 496 6.84 2.14 17.36
CA GLY A 496 6.09 2.45 18.57
C GLY A 496 6.61 3.66 19.34
N ALA A 497 7.32 3.43 20.44
CA ALA A 497 7.66 4.44 21.46
C ALA A 497 8.53 5.62 20.97
N HIS A 498 9.10 5.52 19.76
CA HIS A 498 10.00 6.52 19.18
C HIS A 498 9.61 6.88 17.74
N HIS A 499 8.35 7.30 17.54
CA HIS A 499 7.79 7.80 16.26
C HIS A 499 8.69 8.78 15.46
N TRP A 500 9.54 9.56 16.12
CA TRP A 500 10.47 10.46 15.43
C TRP A 500 11.69 9.75 14.85
N TYR A 501 12.09 8.62 15.44
CA TYR A 501 13.24 7.83 15.01
C TYR A 501 12.90 6.88 13.85
N GLU A 502 11.72 6.28 13.83
CA GLU A 502 11.26 5.44 12.69
C GLU A 502 11.21 6.22 11.36
N ASN A 503 11.08 7.55 11.39
CA ASN A 503 10.91 8.36 10.19
C ASN A 503 12.23 8.91 9.64
N VAL A 504 13.38 8.49 10.19
CA VAL A 504 14.70 8.93 9.73
C VAL A 504 15.53 7.76 9.21
N THR A 505 16.45 8.08 8.30
CA THR A 505 17.38 7.13 7.69
C THR A 505 18.28 6.41 8.70
N LEU A 506 18.53 7.01 9.86
CA LEU A 506 19.31 6.38 10.93
C LEU A 506 18.65 5.12 11.49
N SER A 507 17.36 4.89 11.23
CA SER A 507 16.63 3.70 11.67
C SER A 507 16.60 2.59 10.60
N ARG A 508 17.43 2.70 9.56
CA ARG A 508 17.38 1.86 8.35
C ARG A 508 18.71 1.18 8.10
N ASN A 509 18.67 0.05 7.41
CA ASN A 509 19.87 -0.72 7.07
C ASN A 509 20.54 -0.14 5.83
N VAL A 510 21.22 0.99 5.97
CA VAL A 510 21.75 1.81 4.85
C VAL A 510 23.14 2.36 5.16
N LEU A 511 23.76 3.02 4.19
CA LEU A 511 24.95 3.83 4.42
C LEU A 511 24.54 5.27 4.76
N ILE A 512 25.08 5.85 5.82
CA ILE A 512 24.93 7.27 6.16
C ILE A 512 26.26 8.01 6.05
N PHE A 513 26.16 9.33 5.83
CA PHE A 513 27.29 10.23 5.63
C PHE A 513 27.20 11.37 6.64
N ASN A 514 28.15 11.44 7.57
CA ASN A 514 28.14 12.45 8.64
C ASN A 514 29.21 13.52 8.40
N ASP A 515 28.82 14.79 8.61
CA ASP A 515 29.77 15.90 8.70
C ASP A 515 30.30 16.01 10.14
N PRO A 516 31.62 15.85 10.37
CA PRO A 516 32.19 15.93 11.72
C PRO A 516 32.04 17.31 12.37
N VAL A 517 31.79 18.39 11.61
CA VAL A 517 31.69 19.77 12.11
C VAL A 517 30.31 20.07 12.72
N THR A 518 29.25 19.39 12.30
CA THR A 518 27.86 19.66 12.74
C THR A 518 27.38 18.79 13.90
N LEU A 519 28.25 17.95 14.49
CA LEU A 519 27.93 16.95 15.54
C LEU A 519 27.53 17.52 16.94
N GLY A 520 27.10 18.78 17.03
CA GLY A 520 26.71 19.46 18.27
C GLY A 520 25.23 19.40 18.68
N GLY A 521 24.31 18.91 17.84
CA GLY A 521 22.90 18.74 18.21
C GLY A 521 22.09 18.05 17.11
N TRP A 522 21.21 17.09 17.47
CA TRP A 522 20.35 16.26 16.58
C TRP A 522 20.65 16.32 15.06
N PRO A 523 21.88 16.04 14.59
CA PRO A 523 22.30 16.41 13.26
C PRO A 523 22.25 15.14 12.41
N GLN A 524 21.07 14.74 11.94
CA GLN A 524 20.93 13.53 11.12
C GLN A 524 19.64 13.45 10.28
N ARG A 525 18.87 14.53 10.18
CA ARG A 525 17.75 14.67 9.23
C ARG A 525 18.26 15.09 7.84
N TYR A 526 19.20 14.38 7.21
CA TYR A 526 19.59 14.72 5.84
C TYR A 526 19.92 13.48 5.02
N PRO A 527 18.88 12.76 4.61
CA PRO A 527 18.78 12.53 3.18
C PRO A 527 17.36 12.87 2.71
N PHE A 528 17.27 13.81 1.76
CA PHE A 528 16.05 14.22 1.07
C PHE A 528 14.85 14.54 1.98
N SER A 529 15.02 15.47 2.92
CA SER A 529 13.91 15.91 3.78
C SER A 529 12.93 16.87 3.06
N SER A 530 13.29 17.36 1.87
CA SER A 530 12.54 18.40 1.17
C SER A 530 12.72 18.46 -0.34
N VAL A 531 12.27 17.43 -1.05
CA VAL A 531 11.19 17.82 -1.98
C VAL A 531 10.13 18.42 -1.05
N GLY A 532 9.96 19.74 -1.11
CA GLY A 532 9.27 20.53 -0.09
C GLY A 532 7.93 19.93 0.34
N SER A 533 7.30 20.48 1.37
CA SER A 533 5.99 20.05 1.89
C SER A 533 4.81 20.07 0.89
N GLY A 534 5.06 20.20 -0.42
CA GLY A 534 4.12 19.97 -1.50
C GLY A 534 4.04 18.50 -1.89
N LEU A 535 2.95 18.13 -2.55
CA LEU A 535 2.81 16.86 -3.22
C LEU A 535 3.08 17.05 -4.72
N PRO A 536 3.68 16.07 -5.41
CA PRO A 536 3.74 16.10 -6.85
C PRO A 536 2.32 16.05 -7.42
N ASP A 537 2.06 16.86 -8.42
CA ASP A 537 1.06 16.47 -9.42
C ASP A 537 1.61 15.24 -10.17
N ALA A 538 0.75 14.31 -10.58
CA ALA A 538 1.15 13.13 -11.34
C ALA A 538 2.01 13.49 -12.58
N SER A 539 1.74 14.63 -13.22
CA SER A 539 2.51 15.15 -14.36
C SER A 539 3.91 15.64 -14.01
N GLU A 540 4.22 15.91 -12.74
CA GLU A 540 5.55 16.33 -12.28
C GLU A 540 6.50 15.15 -12.04
N LEU A 541 5.98 13.92 -11.99
CA LEU A 541 6.76 12.69 -11.80
C LEU A 541 7.52 12.31 -13.08
N THR A 542 8.54 13.11 -13.39
CA THR A 542 9.38 12.98 -14.59
C THR A 542 10.85 12.80 -14.21
N THR A 543 11.61 12.08 -15.03
CA THR A 543 13.04 11.83 -14.79
C THR A 543 13.83 13.14 -14.71
N GLY A 544 14.71 13.24 -13.73
CA GLY A 544 15.51 14.43 -13.44
C GLY A 544 14.79 15.50 -12.62
N SER A 545 13.46 15.41 -12.47
CA SER A 545 12.68 16.34 -11.63
C SER A 545 13.09 16.26 -10.16
N VAL A 546 12.62 17.21 -9.35
CA VAL A 546 12.86 17.19 -7.90
C VAL A 546 12.26 15.95 -7.22
N TRP A 547 11.25 15.32 -7.83
CA TRP A 547 10.59 14.12 -7.33
C TRP A 547 11.30 12.82 -7.73
N ASP A 548 12.19 12.86 -8.73
CA ASP A 548 12.99 11.71 -9.15
C ASP A 548 14.10 11.42 -8.14
N ILE A 549 14.01 10.29 -7.46
CA ILE A 549 15.04 9.78 -6.54
C ILE A 549 15.77 8.55 -7.09
N SER A 550 15.68 8.34 -8.42
CA SER A 550 16.40 7.37 -9.24
C SER A 550 15.92 5.92 -9.11
N GLY A 551 15.69 5.43 -7.89
CA GLY A 551 15.15 4.10 -7.63
C GLY A 551 16.02 2.92 -8.10
N ILE A 552 15.36 1.77 -8.30
CA ILE A 552 15.97 0.54 -8.80
C ILE A 552 16.29 0.67 -10.31
N LYS A 553 17.54 0.37 -10.67
CA LYS A 553 18.06 0.45 -12.04
C LYS A 553 18.17 -0.90 -12.74
N ARG A 554 18.31 -1.98 -11.98
CA ARG A 554 18.34 -3.35 -12.51
C ARG A 554 17.78 -4.32 -11.48
N PHE A 555 16.97 -5.25 -11.96
CA PHE A 555 16.37 -6.33 -11.17
C PHE A 555 16.40 -7.61 -12.02
N GLU A 556 16.84 -8.71 -11.43
CA GLU A 556 16.88 -10.03 -12.07
C GLU A 556 16.42 -11.09 -11.08
N THR A 557 15.72 -12.09 -11.60
CA THR A 557 15.35 -13.28 -10.86
C THR A 557 15.69 -14.50 -11.69
N GLU A 558 16.48 -15.39 -11.11
CA GLU A 558 16.96 -16.61 -11.73
C GLU A 558 16.75 -17.79 -10.77
N ALA A 559 16.95 -19.02 -11.26
CA ALA A 559 16.76 -20.22 -10.45
C ALA A 559 17.62 -20.25 -9.18
N HIS A 560 18.85 -19.72 -9.25
CA HIS A 560 19.84 -19.79 -8.16
C HIS A 560 20.12 -18.45 -7.48
N TYR A 561 19.62 -17.34 -8.02
CA TYR A 561 19.83 -16.05 -7.40
C TYR A 561 18.71 -15.05 -7.72
N ASP A 562 18.58 -14.05 -6.86
CA ASP A 562 17.92 -12.79 -7.18
C ASP A 562 18.91 -11.64 -7.03
N TYR A 563 18.78 -10.64 -7.88
CA TYR A 563 19.68 -9.50 -7.94
C TYR A 563 18.91 -8.19 -8.01
N VAL A 564 19.31 -7.21 -7.22
CA VAL A 564 18.84 -5.83 -7.34
C VAL A 564 20.00 -4.86 -7.29
N TYR A 565 19.94 -3.84 -8.14
CA TYR A 565 20.86 -2.71 -8.17
C TYR A 565 20.08 -1.41 -8.16
N ALA A 566 20.40 -0.54 -7.20
CA ALA A 566 19.83 0.79 -7.07
C ALA A 566 20.92 1.86 -7.12
N ASP A 567 20.58 2.98 -7.76
CA ASP A 567 21.32 4.21 -7.62
C ASP A 567 20.60 5.06 -6.58
N LEU A 568 21.25 5.24 -5.44
CA LEU A 568 20.70 5.94 -4.28
C LEU A 568 21.22 7.38 -4.20
N THR A 569 22.01 7.84 -5.19
CA THR A 569 22.66 9.15 -5.14
C THR A 569 21.66 10.29 -4.96
N ARG A 570 20.52 10.23 -5.68
CA ARG A 570 19.45 11.24 -5.63
C ARG A 570 18.57 11.13 -4.39
N ALA A 571 18.68 10.05 -3.63
CA ALA A 571 17.97 9.91 -2.36
C ALA A 571 18.69 10.66 -1.21
N TYR A 572 19.86 11.25 -1.45
CA TYR A 572 20.66 11.98 -0.48
C TYR A 572 20.96 13.39 -1.02
N ASN A 573 21.39 14.31 -0.14
CA ASN A 573 21.96 15.57 -0.60
C ASN A 573 23.26 15.29 -1.38
N SER A 574 23.19 15.48 -2.69
CA SER A 574 24.22 15.10 -3.65
C SER A 574 24.52 16.24 -4.62
N ASP A 575 25.55 16.06 -5.45
CA ASP A 575 25.85 16.97 -6.57
C ASP A 575 24.78 16.96 -7.68
N GLN A 576 23.86 15.99 -7.66
CA GLN A 576 22.74 15.90 -8.59
C GLN A 576 21.49 16.60 -8.08
N ILE A 577 21.28 16.58 -6.76
CA ILE A 577 20.09 17.13 -6.13
C ILE A 577 20.33 17.41 -4.65
N THR A 578 19.84 18.55 -4.17
CA THR A 578 19.88 18.95 -2.77
C THR A 578 18.49 19.32 -2.30
N ASP A 579 18.18 19.04 -1.04
CA ASP A 579 16.91 19.37 -0.42
C ASP A 579 16.77 20.88 -0.09
N GLY A 580 17.87 21.63 -0.20
CA GLY A 580 17.91 23.10 0.00
C GLY A 580 18.18 23.52 1.45
N TYR A 581 18.26 22.58 2.38
CA TYR A 581 18.56 22.85 3.80
C TYR A 581 20.02 22.50 4.18
N GLY A 582 20.66 21.62 3.43
CA GLY A 582 22.05 21.23 3.62
C GLY A 582 22.87 21.29 2.33
N PRO A 583 24.22 21.33 2.45
CA PRO A 583 25.09 21.23 1.29
C PRO A 583 24.99 19.84 0.66
N ALA A 584 25.42 19.71 -0.60
CA ALA A 584 25.69 18.42 -1.20
C ALA A 584 26.79 17.68 -0.41
N ILE A 585 26.57 16.40 -0.11
CA ILE A 585 27.47 15.58 0.73
C ILE A 585 28.16 14.49 -0.11
N ILE A 586 27.46 13.96 -1.11
CA ILE A 586 27.93 12.84 -1.93
C ILE A 586 27.90 13.15 -3.43
N SER A 587 28.74 12.47 -4.20
CA SER A 587 28.64 12.44 -5.68
C SER A 587 28.19 11.09 -6.21
N ARG A 588 28.15 10.07 -5.34
CA ARG A 588 27.72 8.73 -5.70
C ARG A 588 27.30 7.96 -4.46
N TYR A 589 26.19 7.26 -4.56
CA TYR A 589 25.88 6.12 -3.71
C TYR A 589 25.07 5.09 -4.50
N THR A 590 25.63 3.89 -4.68
CA THR A 590 24.93 2.78 -5.33
C THR A 590 24.99 1.54 -4.46
N ARG A 591 23.91 0.76 -4.44
CA ARG A 591 23.81 -0.50 -3.71
C ARG A 591 23.45 -1.64 -4.65
N GLN A 592 24.09 -2.78 -4.45
CA GLN A 592 23.72 -4.06 -5.04
C GLN A 592 23.38 -5.02 -3.91
N LEU A 593 22.29 -5.77 -4.05
CA LEU A 593 21.94 -6.87 -3.15
C LEU A 593 21.71 -8.13 -3.99
N VAL A 594 22.36 -9.22 -3.60
CA VAL A 594 22.24 -10.53 -4.24
C VAL A 594 21.76 -11.53 -3.20
N TYR A 595 20.64 -12.17 -3.45
CA TYR A 595 20.18 -13.32 -2.69
C TYR A 595 20.58 -14.58 -3.45
N LEU A 596 21.50 -15.37 -2.89
CA LEU A 596 21.89 -16.66 -3.43
C LEU A 596 21.01 -17.74 -2.80
N LYS A 597 20.16 -18.34 -3.64
CA LYS A 597 19.17 -19.32 -3.23
C LYS A 597 19.86 -20.66 -2.99
N PRO A 598 19.56 -21.35 -1.88
CA PRO A 598 20.11 -22.67 -1.64
C PRO A 598 19.56 -23.66 -2.66
N SER A 599 20.38 -24.64 -3.06
CA SER A 599 19.93 -25.70 -3.99
C SER A 599 18.94 -26.65 -3.32
N VAL A 600 19.04 -26.81 -2.00
CA VAL A 600 18.08 -27.53 -1.15
C VAL A 600 17.84 -26.75 0.14
N LYS A 601 16.62 -26.81 0.68
CA LYS A 601 16.19 -25.97 1.82
C LYS A 601 17.04 -26.12 3.10
N SER A 602 17.74 -27.24 3.26
CA SER A 602 18.65 -27.49 4.39
C SER A 602 19.99 -26.77 4.32
N ASP A 603 20.36 -26.23 3.15
CA ASP A 603 21.61 -25.51 2.96
C ASP A 603 21.52 -24.07 3.46
N ALA A 604 22.67 -23.41 3.59
CA ALA A 604 22.73 -22.00 3.96
C ALA A 604 22.29 -21.10 2.81
N ASP A 605 21.51 -20.08 3.13
CA ASP A 605 21.25 -18.94 2.26
C ASP A 605 22.37 -17.92 2.40
N TYR A 606 22.68 -17.22 1.31
CA TYR A 606 23.65 -16.12 1.34
C TYR A 606 23.02 -14.85 0.80
N VAL A 607 23.21 -13.75 1.50
CA VAL A 607 22.86 -12.40 1.04
C VAL A 607 24.14 -11.59 0.95
N VAL A 608 24.44 -11.10 -0.26
CA VAL A 608 25.63 -10.30 -0.54
C VAL A 608 25.20 -8.86 -0.80
N ILE A 609 25.79 -7.92 -0.07
CA ILE A 609 25.52 -6.48 -0.23
C ILE A 609 26.81 -5.78 -0.64
N ILE A 610 26.74 -5.00 -1.71
CA ILE A 610 27.88 -4.24 -2.23
C ILE A 610 27.47 -2.78 -2.36
N ASP A 611 28.07 -1.94 -1.52
CA ASP A 611 27.92 -0.49 -1.57
C ASP A 611 29.12 0.16 -2.25
N ARG A 612 28.86 1.15 -3.11
CA ARG A 612 29.89 2.05 -3.65
C ARG A 612 29.45 3.47 -3.40
N ALA A 613 30.23 4.23 -2.63
CA ALA A 613 29.90 5.60 -2.28
C ALA A 613 31.11 6.53 -2.31
N ASN A 614 30.90 7.74 -2.84
CA ASN A 614 31.88 8.81 -2.88
C ASN A 614 31.32 10.04 -2.16
N THR A 615 32.03 10.52 -1.14
CA THR A 615 31.72 11.80 -0.49
C THR A 615 32.44 12.93 -1.20
N LEU A 616 31.83 14.12 -1.24
CA LEU A 616 32.45 15.31 -1.83
C LEU A 616 33.59 15.86 -0.96
N ASN A 617 33.54 15.60 0.36
CA ASN A 617 34.62 15.84 1.29
C ASN A 617 35.11 14.49 1.87
N PRO A 618 36.41 14.16 1.80
CA PRO A 618 36.94 12.93 2.41
C PRO A 618 36.80 12.89 3.94
N ALA A 619 36.61 14.04 4.61
CA ALA A 619 36.37 14.11 6.04
C ALA A 619 34.96 13.64 6.45
N TYR A 620 34.02 13.53 5.50
CA TYR A 620 32.69 12.99 5.80
C TYR A 620 32.78 11.50 6.12
N GLU A 621 32.38 11.18 7.34
CA GLU A 621 32.39 9.83 7.88
C GLU A 621 31.31 8.99 7.19
N LYS A 622 31.66 7.76 6.82
CA LYS A 622 30.74 6.80 6.20
C LYS A 622 30.43 5.73 7.23
N ARG A 623 29.15 5.56 7.60
CA ARG A 623 28.71 4.50 8.53
C ARG A 623 27.72 3.60 7.84
N TRP A 624 28.04 2.31 7.79
CA TRP A 624 27.11 1.28 7.32
C TRP A 624 26.30 0.76 8.51
N LEU A 625 24.98 0.77 8.39
CA LEU A 625 24.06 0.46 9.47
C LEU A 625 23.42 -0.93 9.27
N LEU A 626 23.35 -1.68 10.36
CA LEU A 626 22.56 -2.91 10.46
C LEU A 626 21.84 -2.93 11.81
N HIS A 627 20.52 -2.91 11.74
CA HIS A 627 19.62 -3.01 12.87
C HIS A 627 19.11 -4.44 13.01
N MET A 628 19.07 -4.89 14.27
CA MET A 628 18.74 -6.25 14.63
C MET A 628 17.95 -6.25 15.95
N PRO A 629 17.06 -7.23 16.16
CA PRO A 629 16.25 -7.29 17.38
C PRO A 629 16.98 -7.93 18.57
N TYR A 630 18.11 -8.61 18.32
CA TYR A 630 18.86 -9.37 19.33
C TYR A 630 20.25 -8.78 19.50
N GLU A 631 20.81 -8.87 20.71
CA GLU A 631 22.18 -8.45 20.99
C GLU A 631 23.16 -9.30 20.16
N PRO A 632 23.98 -8.68 19.28
CA PRO A 632 24.92 -9.42 18.47
C PRO A 632 26.12 -9.92 19.28
N GLN A 633 26.71 -11.02 18.82
CA GLN A 633 28.07 -11.40 19.19
C GLN A 633 29.03 -10.85 18.13
N ILE A 634 29.89 -9.92 18.53
CA ILE A 634 30.86 -9.27 17.66
C ILE A 634 32.25 -9.80 17.99
N ASN A 635 33.01 -10.23 16.98
CA ASN A 635 34.39 -10.61 17.19
C ASN A 635 35.29 -9.37 17.37
N GLY A 636 36.44 -9.52 18.03
CA GLY A 636 37.35 -8.41 18.29
C GLY A 636 37.26 -7.87 19.72
N GLN A 637 37.87 -6.70 19.95
CA GLN A 637 37.98 -6.10 21.29
C GLN A 637 36.99 -4.95 21.43
N GLY A 638 35.98 -5.13 22.27
CA GLY A 638 34.97 -4.12 22.58
C GLY A 638 35.42 -3.16 23.68
N THR A 639 35.25 -1.85 23.45
CA THR A 639 35.43 -0.80 24.45
C THR A 639 34.10 -0.07 24.65
N LEU A 640 33.58 -0.06 25.87
CA LEU A 640 32.41 0.74 26.20
C LEU A 640 32.78 2.23 26.10
N VAL A 641 32.17 2.94 25.16
CA VAL A 641 32.40 4.38 24.97
C VAL A 641 31.49 5.18 25.89
N ARG A 642 30.23 4.75 25.99
CA ARG A 642 29.19 5.27 26.89
C ARG A 642 28.04 4.27 26.97
N ASP A 643 27.10 4.48 27.88
CA ASP A 643 25.89 3.67 27.99
C ASP A 643 25.20 3.50 26.62
N GLY A 644 24.98 2.25 26.22
CA GLY A 644 24.37 1.89 24.94
C GLY A 644 25.27 2.01 23.69
N LEU A 645 26.58 2.32 23.84
CA LEU A 645 27.53 2.38 22.73
C LEU A 645 28.85 1.69 23.08
N THR A 646 29.13 0.58 22.40
CA THR A 646 30.39 -0.15 22.45
C THR A 646 31.07 -0.10 21.09
N GLU A 647 32.33 0.31 21.04
CA GLU A 647 33.14 0.28 19.83
C GLU A 647 34.00 -0.98 19.82
N TYR A 648 33.99 -1.71 18.70
CA TYR A 648 34.79 -2.90 18.51
C TYR A 648 35.90 -2.62 17.50
N GLN A 649 37.15 -2.94 17.87
CA GLN A 649 38.29 -2.85 16.96
C GLN A 649 38.68 -4.23 16.42
N ASN A 650 39.14 -4.26 15.18
CA ASN A 650 39.52 -5.48 14.45
C ASN A 650 38.39 -6.53 14.38
N ALA A 651 37.15 -6.04 14.30
CA ALA A 651 35.96 -6.86 14.09
C ALA A 651 35.69 -7.02 12.58
N ASP A 652 35.35 -8.24 12.15
CA ASP A 652 34.95 -8.55 10.78
C ASP A 652 33.74 -9.50 10.71
N THR A 653 33.26 -9.98 11.86
CA THR A 653 32.18 -10.95 11.97
C THR A 653 31.20 -10.54 13.07
N VAL A 654 29.92 -10.49 12.71
CA VAL A 654 28.80 -10.28 13.63
C VAL A 654 27.90 -11.51 13.55
N THR A 655 27.65 -12.17 14.68
CA THR A 655 26.75 -13.32 14.78
C THR A 655 25.49 -12.93 15.51
N ILE A 656 24.35 -13.21 14.88
CA ILE A 656 23.02 -12.97 15.44
C ILE A 656 22.34 -14.34 15.55
N THR A 657 21.84 -14.67 16.73
CA THR A 657 21.10 -15.91 16.96
C THR A 657 19.63 -15.55 17.14
N ASN A 658 18.79 -16.01 16.21
CA ASN A 658 17.34 -15.94 16.39
C ASN A 658 16.93 -16.93 17.49
N THR A 659 16.32 -16.43 18.55
CA THR A 659 15.84 -17.22 19.71
C THR A 659 14.35 -17.57 19.61
N TYR A 660 13.71 -17.32 18.46
CA TYR A 660 12.32 -17.69 18.25
C TYR A 660 12.13 -19.20 18.40
N GLY A 661 11.35 -19.62 19.41
CA GLY A 661 11.07 -21.03 19.72
C GLY A 661 12.08 -21.74 20.63
N THR A 662 13.08 -21.03 21.20
CA THR A 662 13.90 -21.56 22.31
C THR A 662 13.31 -21.27 23.68
#